data_AF-A0A917UND5-F1
#
_entry.id   AF-A0A917UND5-F1
#
_cell.length_a   1.000
_cell.length_b   1.000
_cell.length_c   1.000
_cell.angle_alpha   90.00
_cell.angle_beta   90.00
_cell.angle_gamma   90.00
#
_symmetry.space_group_name_H-M   'P 1'
#
loop_
_entity.id
_entity.type
_entity.pdbx_description
1 polymer ?
#
loop_
_entity_poly.entity_id
_entity_poly.type
_entity_poly.pdbx_seq_one_letter_code
_entity_poly.pdbx_strand_id
1 'polypeptide(L)'
;MNLDDVVSCEIHPAIGISRVGNSPTEFFIGPERPGVPPEPDGGFKDTAGRVKRQAARFRVYGYDKDGNVLGELTADDARISWTVELANSKADWFQFLGRFHGAPENTPGETATAAAVTGVQDPRNRRNPGIDVNDPVARARLVVKPGPRTVTGPSQDGSTARFDTGTFLGRPVPLGELRTDDKGRLLVLGGSGHSGTTAAENPITHYANNDYWYDDVSDGPVAATVTLRGSGGGDGGASRTLEARSAWVLVGPPDFSPHTTNLVTLYDVVAEAQGYGQEDQVSFTRHIYPILQRISDYQWVNAAALRGHGEGEAGHFTAPGILGQLASNSPGSKDLRTSVVARLRSPEPNVAEATSEYMPQLAGDDGDPVDGRPLTWMSLLPGQYERMRRWAEGDFTADWTGRAPVPGEPALAQEPHALVEAALDACSGGPFYPGIETTYIVQQPQTWSGPFRVREDFAPGDLTKYMALPWQADFYECHTHWWPAQRPDDVYPESHFLALIRAPGDQGADGAGQFPFRQPWARGVGQQVIYKPKLVRGAGESEGAYRTRVAEQWKRIREHAGDNDMVEQWSRLGFVVPRRAPDGSRTLVETERSVHVGLSDRAWFYTLQHPDRFPEQVKAAREYVRKVLADAVVTQNSPHAPQTLRPFRYTRENLEERLDLIYTQLAQEADAYDAADPRRDPLFRTRESVVERVRQMAPFNLLDGVWLRNITPAKPIDDVHALLFTIWKEEVGDGNPALNHSSLYENLLEQLGIFLPPVDSYAFSTRREILDSAYTVPAFELAISLYPEEFFPELLGMTLHLEWEILGVVPMAELLDHHQIDSRFYRMHIGIDNAAQGHGALARDAIMLHLDQMYAGGGDDAVQRQWQRIWNGYVAFQTTGTLGEDIASRLLRPPTVEQRLIRMIEDRARWAARNHEGKRLGGSYLNDWFADPEGLLRTLSTSDWVTPGDHKRSRLFELFSWNGPMYKVFDEEETGLWREWIDSLGRQPSPPRTFSPLESMVLLTDAMRARPDGSFSDVGAVVGPQPGNPEHLVERPAAWWSLQPTEALLAAVAHPANRARGESGEEGAAGAEGGTDFVRAFFASVDRPALVEELPVTGTPQDIVEEWVEAGCPLPEPQVPVSRVSLSTPQPVAEPDSPLRVRIHGMGGIH
;
A
#
# COMPACT_ATOMS: atom_id res chain seq x y z
N MET A 1 7.14 1.96 -56.08
CA MET A 1 6.86 3.40 -56.01
C MET A 1 7.83 4.13 -56.93
N ASN A 2 7.36 5.13 -57.68
CA ASN A 2 8.24 6.05 -58.41
C ASN A 2 8.43 7.30 -57.54
N LEU A 3 9.67 7.62 -57.18
CA LEU A 3 9.97 8.70 -56.21
C LEU A 3 9.65 10.11 -56.75
N ASP A 4 9.58 10.26 -58.08
CA ASP A 4 9.22 11.54 -58.70
C ASP A 4 7.75 11.92 -58.44
N ASP A 5 6.88 10.91 -58.28
CA ASP A 5 5.44 11.09 -58.04
C ASP A 5 5.12 11.49 -56.59
N VAL A 6 6.07 11.38 -55.66
CA VAL A 6 5.91 11.74 -54.24
C VAL A 6 5.93 13.27 -54.08
N VAL A 7 4.78 13.91 -53.87
CA VAL A 7 4.72 15.37 -53.69
C VAL A 7 4.68 15.81 -52.23
N SER A 8 4.25 14.91 -51.33
CA SER A 8 4.21 15.15 -49.88
C SER A 8 4.51 13.86 -49.11
N CYS A 9 4.88 14.02 -47.84
CA CYS A 9 5.17 12.93 -46.92
C CYS A 9 4.40 13.13 -45.61
N GLU A 10 3.97 12.05 -44.97
CA GLU A 10 3.39 12.10 -43.62
C GLU A 10 3.98 11.03 -42.71
N ILE A 11 4.08 11.34 -41.41
CA ILE A 11 4.54 10.42 -40.37
C ILE A 11 3.37 9.61 -39.82
N HIS A 12 3.55 8.30 -39.68
CA HIS A 12 2.57 7.37 -39.11
C HIS A 12 3.21 6.38 -38.11
N PRO A 13 2.53 6.03 -37.00
CA PRO A 13 1.20 6.52 -36.60
C PRO A 13 1.21 8.02 -36.29
N ALA A 14 0.05 8.66 -36.39
CA ALA A 14 -0.14 10.07 -36.07
C ALA A 14 0.10 10.40 -34.60
N ILE A 15 -0.21 9.43 -33.73
CA ILE A 15 0.13 9.42 -32.32
C ILE A 15 0.74 8.05 -32.04
N GLY A 16 2.03 8.01 -31.74
CA GLY A 16 2.71 6.78 -31.33
C GLY A 16 2.64 6.57 -29.82
N ILE A 17 2.52 5.33 -29.39
CA ILE A 17 2.47 4.95 -27.97
C ILE A 17 3.74 4.22 -27.58
N SER A 18 4.56 4.88 -26.76
CA SER A 18 5.68 4.28 -26.05
C SER A 18 5.26 4.03 -24.59
N ARG A 19 5.89 3.05 -23.94
CA ARG A 19 5.64 2.75 -22.52
C ARG A 19 6.95 2.59 -21.76
N VAL A 20 6.97 3.11 -20.54
CA VAL A 20 8.13 3.03 -19.65
C VAL A 20 8.48 1.59 -19.29
N GLY A 21 9.75 1.34 -18.97
CA GLY A 21 10.27 0.00 -18.64
C GLY A 21 11.66 0.09 -18.02
N ASN A 22 11.93 -0.65 -16.94
CA ASN A 22 13.19 -0.55 -16.21
C ASN A 22 14.31 -1.47 -16.75
N SER A 23 14.09 -2.18 -17.87
CA SER A 23 15.18 -2.86 -18.56
C SER A 23 16.12 -1.84 -19.23
N PRO A 24 17.43 -1.88 -18.94
CA PRO A 24 18.38 -0.88 -19.44
C PRO A 24 18.60 -1.01 -20.95
N THR A 25 18.48 -2.22 -21.50
CA THR A 25 18.91 -2.51 -22.88
C THR A 25 17.83 -3.16 -23.73
N GLU A 26 16.91 -3.92 -23.13
CA GLU A 26 15.88 -4.67 -23.88
C GLU A 26 14.59 -3.86 -24.02
N PHE A 27 13.97 -4.00 -25.19
CA PHE A 27 12.72 -3.34 -25.55
C PHE A 27 11.98 -4.18 -26.59
N PHE A 28 10.72 -3.85 -26.85
CA PHE A 28 9.92 -4.41 -27.93
C PHE A 28 9.14 -3.30 -28.65
N ILE A 29 8.61 -3.59 -29.83
CA ILE A 29 7.81 -2.64 -30.61
C ILE A 29 6.34 -2.79 -30.22
N GLY A 30 5.64 -1.67 -30.04
CA GLY A 30 4.19 -1.68 -29.76
C GLY A 30 3.35 -2.27 -30.92
N PRO A 31 2.02 -2.31 -30.77
CA PRO A 31 1.12 -2.80 -31.82
C PRO A 31 1.29 -2.00 -33.13
N GLU A 32 1.33 -2.70 -34.25
CA GLU A 32 1.41 -2.09 -35.59
C GLU A 32 0.29 -2.54 -36.54
N ARG A 33 -0.62 -3.38 -36.04
CA ARG A 33 -1.81 -3.82 -36.78
C ARG A 33 -3.01 -3.85 -35.83
N PRO A 34 -4.17 -3.32 -36.25
CA PRO A 34 -5.38 -3.35 -35.44
C PRO A 34 -5.73 -4.78 -35.02
N GLY A 35 -6.09 -4.97 -33.75
CA GLY A 35 -6.43 -6.28 -33.18
C GLY A 35 -5.26 -7.26 -33.02
N VAL A 36 -4.00 -6.84 -33.24
CA VAL A 36 -2.81 -7.67 -33.02
C VAL A 36 -1.98 -7.10 -31.86
N PRO A 37 -2.05 -7.70 -30.65
CA PRO A 37 -1.27 -7.25 -29.50
C PRO A 37 0.23 -7.60 -29.67
N PRO A 38 1.12 -6.92 -28.92
CA PRO A 38 2.54 -7.24 -28.92
C PRO A 38 2.81 -8.60 -28.25
N GLU A 39 3.66 -9.41 -28.87
CA GLU A 39 4.16 -10.69 -28.32
C GLU A 39 5.71 -10.67 -28.36
N PRO A 40 6.37 -10.02 -27.37
CA PRO A 40 7.81 -9.88 -27.37
C PRO A 40 8.54 -11.23 -27.17
N ASP A 41 9.62 -11.43 -27.92
CA ASP A 41 10.49 -12.60 -27.75
C ASP A 41 11.02 -12.68 -26.31
N GLY A 42 10.84 -13.83 -25.68
CA GLY A 42 11.24 -14.08 -24.30
C GLY A 42 10.36 -13.41 -23.24
N GLY A 43 9.21 -12.84 -23.60
CA GLY A 43 8.27 -12.22 -22.66
C GLY A 43 8.44 -10.70 -22.51
N PHE A 44 7.62 -10.11 -21.66
CA PHE A 44 7.59 -8.65 -21.41
C PHE A 44 8.70 -8.18 -20.47
N LYS A 45 9.40 -9.10 -19.81
CA LYS A 45 10.54 -8.82 -18.95
C LYS A 45 11.83 -9.42 -19.49
N ASP A 46 12.95 -8.82 -19.09
CA ASP A 46 14.27 -9.39 -19.34
C ASP A 46 14.59 -10.53 -18.37
N THR A 47 15.74 -11.18 -18.57
CA THR A 47 16.16 -12.33 -17.75
C THR A 47 16.41 -12.00 -16.27
N ALA A 48 16.53 -10.71 -15.93
CA ALA A 48 16.64 -10.24 -14.55
C ALA A 48 15.27 -9.85 -13.95
N GLY A 49 14.17 -10.05 -14.68
CA GLY A 49 12.82 -9.73 -14.25
C GLY A 49 12.49 -8.24 -14.31
N ARG A 50 13.21 -7.45 -15.12
CA ARG A 50 12.91 -6.02 -15.36
C ARG A 50 12.02 -5.87 -16.59
N VAL A 51 11.06 -4.96 -16.55
CA VAL A 51 10.10 -4.68 -17.64
C VAL A 51 10.83 -4.09 -18.84
N LYS A 52 10.68 -4.71 -20.01
CA LYS A 52 11.16 -4.19 -21.29
C LYS A 52 10.39 -2.93 -21.66
N ARG A 53 11.07 -1.93 -22.20
CA ARG A 53 10.41 -0.71 -22.72
C ARG A 53 9.60 -1.04 -23.97
N GLN A 54 8.43 -0.41 -24.13
CA GLN A 54 7.70 -0.45 -25.40
C GLN A 54 8.12 0.75 -26.27
N ALA A 55 8.69 0.48 -27.44
CA ALA A 55 9.04 1.49 -28.42
C ALA A 55 7.86 1.82 -29.33
N ALA A 56 7.60 3.11 -29.55
CA ALA A 56 6.75 3.57 -30.65
C ALA A 56 7.58 3.59 -31.93
N ARG A 57 7.19 2.81 -32.95
CA ARG A 57 7.85 2.83 -34.27
C ARG A 57 7.11 3.74 -35.23
N PHE A 58 7.80 4.76 -35.73
CA PHE A 58 7.29 5.70 -36.73
C PHE A 58 7.86 5.42 -38.12
N ARG A 59 7.00 5.56 -39.11
CA ARG A 59 7.27 5.38 -40.54
C ARG A 59 6.90 6.64 -41.30
N VAL A 60 7.52 6.86 -42.44
CA VAL A 60 7.14 7.95 -43.36
C VAL A 60 6.45 7.33 -44.56
N TYR A 61 5.28 7.85 -44.94
CA TYR A 61 4.58 7.46 -46.16
C TYR A 61 4.63 8.60 -47.18
N GLY A 62 4.89 8.25 -48.45
CA GLY A 62 4.86 9.18 -49.58
C GLY A 62 3.48 9.22 -50.24
N TYR A 63 3.05 10.41 -50.64
CA TYR A 63 1.75 10.67 -51.25
C TYR A 63 1.90 11.36 -52.60
N ASP A 64 1.02 11.01 -53.53
CA ASP A 64 0.90 11.72 -54.81
C ASP A 64 0.09 13.04 -54.67
N LYS A 65 0.00 13.78 -55.77
CA LYS A 65 -0.74 15.05 -55.85
C LYS A 65 -2.24 14.94 -55.58
N ASP A 66 -2.80 13.74 -55.69
CA ASP A 66 -4.22 13.46 -55.49
C ASP A 66 -4.47 12.92 -54.06
N GLY A 67 -3.41 12.80 -53.25
CA GLY A 67 -3.47 12.33 -51.86
C GLY A 67 -3.47 10.81 -51.72
N ASN A 68 -3.15 10.06 -52.77
CA ASN A 68 -3.06 8.60 -52.69
C ASN A 68 -1.74 8.17 -52.05
N VAL A 69 -1.80 7.12 -51.23
CA VAL A 69 -0.61 6.51 -50.62
C VAL A 69 0.18 5.76 -51.68
N LEU A 70 1.42 6.18 -51.93
CA LEU A 70 2.34 5.51 -52.86
C LEU A 70 3.15 4.40 -52.19
N GLY A 71 3.36 4.52 -50.88
CA GLY A 71 4.01 3.53 -50.03
C GLY A 71 4.91 4.15 -48.95
N GLU A 72 5.46 3.28 -48.12
CA GLU A 72 6.45 3.65 -47.11
C GLU A 72 7.77 4.09 -47.78
N LEU A 73 8.35 5.19 -47.28
CA LEU A 73 9.68 5.67 -47.63
C LEU A 73 10.68 5.18 -46.57
N THR A 74 11.72 4.50 -47.03
CA THR A 74 12.77 3.92 -46.17
C THR A 74 14.14 4.50 -46.48
N ALA A 75 15.18 4.02 -45.77
CA ALA A 75 16.57 4.35 -46.05
C ALA A 75 17.02 3.98 -47.48
N ASP A 76 16.32 3.07 -48.16
CA ASP A 76 16.58 2.72 -49.56
C ASP A 76 16.12 3.83 -50.52
N ASP A 77 15.03 4.52 -50.19
CA ASP A 77 14.37 5.53 -51.01
C ASP A 77 14.89 6.95 -50.72
N ALA A 78 15.25 7.22 -49.46
CA ALA A 78 15.54 8.57 -48.98
C ALA A 78 16.58 8.59 -47.84
N ARG A 79 17.23 9.73 -47.66
CA ARG A 79 17.87 10.06 -46.38
C ARG A 79 16.81 10.69 -45.46
N ILE A 80 16.46 9.99 -44.40
CA ILE A 80 15.46 10.42 -43.41
C ILE A 80 16.17 10.91 -42.15
N SER A 81 15.84 12.13 -41.73
CA SER A 81 16.29 12.71 -40.46
C SER A 81 15.08 12.97 -39.57
N TRP A 82 15.05 12.34 -38.42
CA TRP A 82 13.98 12.44 -37.43
C TRP A 82 14.35 13.40 -36.33
N THR A 83 13.42 14.24 -35.91
CA THR A 83 13.56 15.13 -34.75
C THR A 83 12.38 14.93 -33.82
N VAL A 84 12.67 14.66 -32.54
CA VAL A 84 11.65 14.49 -31.49
C VAL A 84 11.98 15.40 -30.33
N GLU A 85 10.98 16.02 -29.73
CA GLU A 85 11.12 16.78 -28.49
C GLU A 85 10.16 16.18 -27.46
N LEU A 86 10.69 15.72 -26.31
CA LEU A 86 9.88 15.21 -25.20
C LEU A 86 9.92 16.20 -24.03
N ALA A 87 8.81 16.33 -23.32
CA ALA A 87 8.81 16.97 -22.01
C ALA A 87 7.80 16.33 -21.06
N ASN A 88 8.03 16.52 -19.76
CA ASN A 88 7.08 16.26 -18.70
C ASN A 88 6.74 17.57 -18.00
N SER A 89 5.48 17.99 -18.10
CA SER A 89 4.98 19.26 -17.55
C SER A 89 3.99 19.05 -16.39
N LYS A 90 3.88 17.82 -15.86
CA LYS A 90 2.89 17.48 -14.81
C LYS A 90 3.02 18.33 -13.56
N ALA A 91 4.25 18.56 -13.12
CA ALA A 91 4.52 19.27 -11.87
C ALA A 91 4.28 20.79 -11.98
N ASP A 92 4.38 21.35 -13.18
CA ASP A 92 4.04 22.76 -13.45
C ASP A 92 2.53 22.99 -13.61
N TRP A 93 1.76 21.93 -13.82
CA TRP A 93 0.35 22.02 -14.13
C TRP A 93 -0.54 22.16 -12.89
N PHE A 94 -1.85 22.21 -13.13
CA PHE A 94 -2.86 22.28 -12.08
C PHE A 94 -3.08 20.92 -11.42
N GLN A 95 -3.53 20.97 -10.16
CA GLN A 95 -4.02 19.78 -9.47
C GLN A 95 -5.18 19.16 -10.25
N PHE A 96 -5.20 17.84 -10.32
CA PHE A 96 -6.33 17.10 -10.87
C PHE A 96 -7.36 16.87 -9.76
N LEU A 97 -8.54 17.47 -9.89
CA LEU A 97 -9.62 17.41 -8.89
C LEU A 97 -10.85 16.64 -9.39
N GLY A 98 -10.75 16.00 -10.55
CA GLY A 98 -11.88 15.46 -11.31
C GLY A 98 -12.26 16.31 -12.51
N ARG A 99 -12.85 15.67 -13.53
CA ARG A 99 -13.23 16.34 -14.78
C ARG A 99 -14.28 17.43 -14.57
N PHE A 100 -15.24 17.19 -13.67
CA PHE A 100 -16.40 18.05 -13.46
C PHE A 100 -16.35 18.84 -12.14
N HIS A 101 -15.19 18.91 -11.49
CA HIS A 101 -15.00 19.61 -10.23
C HIS A 101 -15.48 21.07 -10.30
N GLY A 102 -16.41 21.44 -9.40
CA GLY A 102 -17.02 22.78 -9.32
C GLY A 102 -18.31 22.96 -10.14
N ALA A 103 -18.80 21.93 -10.82
CA ALA A 103 -20.16 21.90 -11.36
C ALA A 103 -21.19 21.65 -10.23
N PRO A 104 -22.41 22.22 -10.29
CA PRO A 104 -23.46 21.92 -9.31
C PRO A 104 -23.76 20.41 -9.31
N GLU A 105 -23.73 19.79 -8.12
CA GLU A 105 -24.17 18.41 -7.95
C GLU A 105 -25.68 18.31 -8.29
N ASN A 106 -26.00 17.61 -9.38
CA ASN A 106 -27.35 17.13 -9.74
C ASN A 106 -28.36 18.08 -10.43
N THR A 107 -27.98 19.01 -11.30
CA THR A 107 -28.98 19.70 -12.17
C THR A 107 -28.93 19.25 -13.63
N PRO A 108 -29.91 18.47 -14.13
CA PRO A 108 -30.08 18.23 -15.56
C PRO A 108 -30.38 19.55 -16.28
N GLY A 109 -29.55 19.91 -17.25
CA GLY A 109 -29.80 21.03 -18.17
C GLY A 109 -29.27 22.40 -17.73
N GLU A 110 -28.57 22.53 -16.60
CA GLU A 110 -27.76 23.72 -16.33
C GLU A 110 -26.38 23.54 -16.98
N THR A 111 -26.07 24.37 -17.96
CA THR A 111 -24.72 24.49 -18.50
C THR A 111 -23.77 24.71 -17.33
N ALA A 112 -22.77 23.85 -17.24
CA ALA A 112 -21.62 24.01 -16.35
C ALA A 112 -21.24 25.50 -16.29
N THR A 113 -21.04 26.03 -15.08
CA THR A 113 -20.75 27.46 -14.91
C THR A 113 -19.62 27.88 -15.84
N ALA A 114 -19.58 29.15 -16.24
CA ALA A 114 -18.53 29.64 -17.13
C ALA A 114 -17.13 29.22 -16.66
N ALA A 115 -16.86 29.01 -15.36
CA ALA A 115 -15.59 28.46 -14.86
C ALA A 115 -15.28 27.02 -15.35
N ALA A 116 -16.26 26.13 -15.38
CA ALA A 116 -16.13 24.75 -15.87
C ALA A 116 -16.06 24.65 -17.42
N VAL A 117 -16.50 25.70 -18.14
CA VAL A 117 -16.48 25.78 -19.62
C VAL A 117 -15.33 26.64 -20.16
N THR A 118 -14.85 27.64 -19.39
CA THR A 118 -13.81 28.59 -19.84
C THR A 118 -12.40 28.22 -19.38
N GLY A 119 -12.23 27.17 -18.57
CA GLY A 119 -10.91 26.75 -18.12
C GLY A 119 -10.16 27.83 -17.33
N VAL A 120 -10.88 28.73 -16.64
CA VAL A 120 -10.25 29.69 -15.72
C VAL A 120 -9.77 28.91 -14.50
N GLN A 121 -8.59 28.34 -14.63
CA GLN A 121 -7.92 27.60 -13.57
C GLN A 121 -7.34 28.63 -12.59
N ASP A 122 -7.86 28.60 -11.36
CA ASP A 122 -7.35 29.42 -10.26
C ASP A 122 -5.86 29.13 -10.06
N PRO A 123 -4.95 30.11 -10.20
CA PRO A 123 -3.52 29.91 -9.98
C PRO A 123 -3.17 29.28 -8.62
N ARG A 124 -4.06 29.42 -7.62
CA ARG A 124 -3.92 28.81 -6.29
C ARG A 124 -4.06 27.28 -6.31
N ASN A 125 -4.66 26.71 -7.35
CA ASN A 125 -4.84 25.25 -7.53
C ASN A 125 -3.71 24.62 -8.36
N ARG A 126 -2.59 25.32 -8.57
CA ARG A 126 -1.41 24.74 -9.21
C ARG A 126 -0.74 23.72 -8.31
N ARG A 127 -0.23 22.64 -8.90
CA ARG A 127 0.76 21.79 -8.22
C ARG A 127 2.01 22.63 -7.93
N ASN A 128 2.71 22.24 -6.87
CA ASN A 128 3.84 22.97 -6.31
C ASN A 128 3.50 24.43 -5.98
N PRO A 129 2.45 24.71 -5.19
CA PRO A 129 2.07 26.09 -4.83
C PRO A 129 3.12 26.77 -3.94
N GLY A 130 4.03 25.99 -3.33
CA GLY A 130 5.19 26.51 -2.61
C GLY A 130 6.25 27.17 -3.50
N ILE A 131 6.19 26.96 -4.82
CA ILE A 131 6.93 27.74 -5.81
C ILE A 131 6.02 28.85 -6.31
N ASP A 132 6.50 30.10 -6.27
CA ASP A 132 5.71 31.28 -6.63
C ASP A 132 4.94 31.06 -7.94
N VAL A 133 3.61 31.00 -7.80
CA VAL A 133 2.68 30.69 -8.89
C VAL A 133 2.70 31.75 -10.00
N ASN A 134 3.23 32.94 -9.71
CA ASN A 134 3.34 34.06 -10.64
C ASN A 134 4.76 34.24 -11.21
N ASP A 135 5.75 33.45 -10.78
CA ASP A 135 7.12 33.52 -11.31
C ASP A 135 7.33 32.46 -12.42
N PRO A 136 7.25 32.85 -13.71
CA PRO A 136 7.42 31.91 -14.81
C PRO A 136 8.82 31.28 -14.87
N VAL A 137 9.86 31.97 -14.36
CA VAL A 137 11.23 31.44 -14.35
C VAL A 137 11.37 30.35 -13.29
N ALA A 138 10.80 30.57 -12.10
CA ALA A 138 10.79 29.55 -11.06
C ALA A 138 9.93 28.34 -11.48
N ARG A 139 8.75 28.58 -12.05
CA ARG A 139 7.83 27.53 -12.53
C ARG A 139 8.39 26.72 -13.69
N ALA A 140 9.14 27.32 -14.62
CA ALA A 140 9.80 26.59 -15.71
C ALA A 140 10.75 25.49 -15.21
N ARG A 141 11.26 25.57 -13.97
CA ARG A 141 12.11 24.53 -13.35
C ARG A 141 11.33 23.28 -12.89
N LEU A 142 10.00 23.33 -12.90
CA LEU A 142 9.11 22.19 -12.66
C LEU A 142 8.88 21.34 -13.91
N VAL A 143 9.22 21.86 -15.09
CA VAL A 143 9.08 21.14 -16.37
C VAL A 143 10.37 20.39 -16.69
N VAL A 144 10.31 19.07 -16.84
CA VAL A 144 11.44 18.28 -17.34
C VAL A 144 11.48 18.43 -18.86
N LYS A 145 12.40 19.26 -19.36
CA LYS A 145 12.52 19.56 -20.79
C LYS A 145 13.98 19.44 -21.28
N PRO A 146 14.42 18.25 -21.75
CA PRO A 146 15.76 18.03 -22.32
C PRO A 146 16.00 18.73 -23.67
N GLY A 147 14.95 19.23 -24.33
CA GLY A 147 14.99 19.80 -25.67
C GLY A 147 15.00 18.73 -26.78
N PRO A 148 14.97 19.15 -28.06
CA PRO A 148 14.86 18.23 -29.17
C PRO A 148 16.11 17.33 -29.32
N ARG A 149 15.91 16.14 -29.88
CA ARG A 149 16.96 15.22 -30.31
C ARG A 149 16.73 14.82 -31.75
N THR A 150 17.82 14.67 -32.50
CA THR A 150 17.79 14.32 -33.92
C THR A 150 18.59 13.06 -34.17
N VAL A 151 18.04 12.17 -34.99
CA VAL A 151 18.70 10.94 -35.46
C VAL A 151 18.50 10.79 -36.96
N THR A 152 19.53 10.38 -37.68
CA THR A 152 19.53 10.31 -39.15
C THR A 152 20.08 8.98 -39.63
N GLY A 153 19.43 8.39 -40.63
CA GLY A 153 19.88 7.15 -41.27
C GLY A 153 19.51 5.88 -40.50
N PRO A 154 19.83 4.70 -41.06
CA PRO A 154 19.45 3.41 -40.48
C PRO A 154 20.36 2.99 -39.31
N SER A 155 19.87 2.04 -38.52
CA SER A 155 20.60 1.30 -37.49
C SER A 155 21.30 2.16 -36.43
N GLN A 156 20.68 3.28 -36.03
CA GLN A 156 21.20 4.11 -34.95
C GLN A 156 20.80 3.52 -33.59
N ASP A 157 21.78 3.32 -32.71
CA ASP A 157 21.62 2.58 -31.44
C ASP A 157 21.15 3.44 -30.25
N GLY A 158 20.98 4.75 -30.46
CA GLY A 158 20.54 5.71 -29.46
C GLY A 158 21.63 6.32 -28.60
N SER A 159 22.90 5.94 -28.79
CA SER A 159 24.04 6.50 -28.05
C SER A 159 24.19 8.03 -28.23
N THR A 160 23.73 8.59 -29.35
CA THR A 160 23.87 10.02 -29.69
C THR A 160 22.59 10.84 -29.52
N ALA A 161 21.46 10.21 -29.15
CA ALA A 161 20.13 10.85 -29.16
C ALA A 161 19.32 10.51 -27.89
N ARG A 162 19.93 10.69 -26.72
CA ARG A 162 19.31 10.48 -25.40
C ARG A 162 18.70 11.77 -24.84
N PHE A 163 17.56 11.64 -24.19
CA PHE A 163 16.87 12.73 -23.49
C PHE A 163 17.29 12.82 -22.02
N ASP A 164 18.59 12.84 -21.75
CA ASP A 164 19.21 12.74 -20.41
C ASP A 164 19.66 14.07 -19.79
N THR A 165 19.41 15.19 -20.49
CA THR A 165 19.77 16.54 -20.02
C THR A 165 18.63 17.29 -19.34
N GLY A 166 17.43 16.70 -19.27
CA GLY A 166 16.27 17.27 -18.60
C GLY A 166 16.45 17.23 -17.08
N THR A 167 15.97 18.26 -16.39
CA THR A 167 16.04 18.31 -14.93
C THR A 167 14.72 18.76 -14.32
N PHE A 168 14.36 18.18 -13.17
CA PHE A 168 13.31 18.66 -12.30
C PHE A 168 13.94 19.34 -11.07
N LEU A 169 13.76 20.65 -10.91
CA LEU A 169 14.36 21.44 -9.82
C LEU A 169 15.88 21.21 -9.62
N GLY A 170 16.61 20.90 -10.70
CA GLY A 170 18.05 20.63 -10.71
C GLY A 170 18.43 19.15 -10.56
N ARG A 171 17.46 18.25 -10.31
CA ARG A 171 17.66 16.80 -10.33
C ARG A 171 17.56 16.27 -11.77
N PRO A 172 18.54 15.52 -12.30
CA PRO A 172 18.44 14.92 -13.63
C PRO A 172 17.29 13.92 -13.74
N VAL A 173 16.50 14.01 -14.80
CA VAL A 173 15.38 13.10 -15.11
C VAL A 173 15.42 12.73 -16.59
N PRO A 174 15.99 11.57 -16.94
CA PRO A 174 16.02 11.10 -18.33
C PRO A 174 14.63 10.72 -18.83
N LEU A 175 14.22 11.23 -20.00
CA LEU A 175 12.88 10.94 -20.58
C LEU A 175 12.88 9.86 -21.66
N GLY A 176 14.05 9.30 -22.01
CA GLY A 176 14.16 8.23 -23.00
C GLY A 176 15.28 8.43 -24.02
N GLU A 177 15.13 7.80 -25.19
CA GLU A 177 16.10 7.86 -26.29
C GLU A 177 15.47 7.60 -27.67
N LEU A 178 16.14 8.07 -28.73
CA LEU A 178 15.77 7.80 -30.12
C LEU A 178 16.70 6.77 -30.75
N ARG A 179 16.13 5.79 -31.46
CA ARG A 179 16.87 4.82 -32.28
C ARG A 179 16.31 4.78 -33.69
N THR A 180 17.02 4.14 -34.60
CA THR A 180 16.45 3.77 -35.91
C THR A 180 16.70 2.31 -36.22
N ASP A 181 15.73 1.66 -36.85
CA ASP A 181 15.91 0.30 -37.35
C ASP A 181 16.74 0.28 -38.65
N ASP A 182 16.98 -0.92 -39.19
CA ASP A 182 17.74 -1.15 -40.42
C ASP A 182 17.14 -0.47 -41.65
N LYS A 183 15.84 -0.15 -41.62
CA LYS A 183 15.14 0.58 -42.69
C LYS A 183 15.11 2.09 -42.45
N GLY A 184 15.71 2.59 -41.37
CA GLY A 184 15.70 4.01 -41.03
C GLY A 184 14.37 4.50 -40.42
N ARG A 185 13.50 3.58 -39.98
CA ARG A 185 12.29 3.93 -39.23
C ARG A 185 12.69 4.37 -37.83
N LEU A 186 11.99 5.36 -37.30
CA LEU A 186 12.27 5.88 -35.96
C LEU A 186 11.68 4.95 -34.91
N LEU A 187 12.44 4.69 -33.86
CA LEU A 187 12.00 4.08 -32.61
C LEU A 187 12.13 5.12 -31.51
N VAL A 188 11.02 5.48 -30.89
CA VAL A 188 11.02 6.32 -29.68
C VAL A 188 10.84 5.41 -28.47
N LEU A 189 11.84 5.37 -27.60
CA LEU A 189 11.78 4.67 -26.31
C LEU A 189 11.64 5.71 -25.21
N GLY A 190 10.60 5.58 -24.39
CA GLY A 190 10.39 6.44 -23.21
C GLY A 190 11.36 6.19 -22.06
N GLY A 191 11.00 6.77 -20.91
CA GLY A 191 11.73 6.65 -19.65
C GLY A 191 11.81 5.23 -19.08
N SER A 192 12.47 5.13 -17.93
CA SER A 192 12.70 3.89 -17.19
C SER A 192 11.60 3.50 -16.20
N GLY A 193 10.58 4.35 -16.04
CA GLY A 193 9.51 4.21 -15.05
C GLY A 193 9.95 4.69 -13.67
N HIS A 194 10.92 5.60 -13.61
CA HIS A 194 11.43 6.17 -12.38
C HIS A 194 10.60 7.38 -11.94
N SER A 195 10.23 7.39 -10.67
CA SER A 195 9.59 8.50 -9.98
C SER A 195 10.36 8.84 -8.71
N GLY A 196 10.34 10.10 -8.31
CA GLY A 196 11.03 10.53 -7.10
C GLY A 196 10.62 11.94 -6.66
N THR A 197 11.17 12.37 -5.52
CA THR A 197 10.93 13.69 -4.94
C THR A 197 12.23 14.46 -4.77
N THR A 198 12.17 15.79 -4.86
CA THR A 198 13.28 16.71 -4.51
C THR A 198 13.16 17.29 -3.10
N ALA A 199 11.99 17.18 -2.48
CA ALA A 199 11.80 17.48 -1.07
C ALA A 199 12.21 16.28 -0.21
N ALA A 200 12.92 16.57 0.89
CA ALA A 200 13.25 15.56 1.91
C ALA A 200 11.97 15.10 2.62
N GLU A 201 11.90 13.83 3.00
CA GLU A 201 10.81 13.28 3.81
C GLU A 201 9.43 13.54 3.20
N ASN A 202 9.28 13.35 1.89
CA ASN A 202 8.08 13.73 1.15
C ASN A 202 7.40 12.49 0.53
N PRO A 203 6.74 11.65 1.34
CA PRO A 203 6.02 10.48 0.85
C PRO A 203 4.83 10.91 0.02
N ILE A 204 4.34 9.98 -0.78
CA ILE A 204 3.07 10.15 -1.49
C ILE A 204 1.94 10.10 -0.47
N THR A 205 1.01 11.04 -0.57
CA THR A 205 -0.17 11.11 0.30
C THR A 205 -1.46 11.37 -0.47
N HIS A 206 -1.41 11.32 -1.81
CA HIS A 206 -2.56 11.55 -2.68
C HIS A 206 -2.34 10.83 -4.01
N TYR A 207 -3.38 10.22 -4.57
CA TYR A 207 -3.26 9.45 -5.83
C TYR A 207 -2.72 10.27 -7.02
N ALA A 208 -3.19 11.51 -7.22
CA ALA A 208 -2.77 12.35 -8.35
C ALA A 208 -1.86 13.56 -8.06
N ASN A 209 -1.88 14.15 -6.85
CA ASN A 209 -1.36 15.50 -6.61
C ASN A 209 -0.32 15.52 -5.49
N ASN A 210 0.94 15.23 -5.82
CA ASN A 210 2.04 15.25 -4.85
C ASN A 210 3.06 16.33 -5.23
N ASP A 211 3.22 17.33 -4.37
CA ASP A 211 4.17 18.42 -4.59
C ASP A 211 5.62 17.93 -4.49
N TYR A 212 6.52 18.56 -5.23
CA TYR A 212 7.95 18.27 -5.36
C TYR A 212 8.31 16.88 -5.90
N TRP A 213 7.31 16.12 -6.37
CA TRP A 213 7.50 14.87 -7.09
C TRP A 213 7.70 15.10 -8.59
N TYR A 214 8.40 14.15 -9.21
CA TYR A 214 8.57 14.01 -10.65
C TYR A 214 8.45 12.54 -11.05
N ASP A 215 8.13 12.30 -12.32
CA ASP A 215 8.22 10.99 -12.97
C ASP A 215 8.82 11.15 -14.38
N ASP A 216 9.10 10.03 -15.06
CA ASP A 216 9.77 10.00 -16.36
C ASP A 216 8.86 9.60 -17.55
N VAL A 217 7.54 9.66 -17.35
CA VAL A 217 6.60 9.72 -18.49
C VAL A 217 6.71 11.07 -19.19
N SER A 218 6.27 11.16 -20.43
CA SER A 218 6.40 12.38 -21.24
C SER A 218 5.54 12.31 -22.49
N ASP A 219 5.47 13.43 -23.20
CA ASP A 219 4.95 13.45 -24.56
C ASP A 219 5.59 14.57 -25.39
N GLY A 220 5.42 14.50 -26.71
CA GLY A 220 5.78 15.62 -27.57
C GLY A 220 5.79 15.33 -29.07
N PRO A 221 6.13 16.32 -29.89
CA PRO A 221 6.06 16.26 -31.34
C PRO A 221 7.17 15.39 -31.95
N VAL A 222 6.83 14.76 -33.06
CA VAL A 222 7.72 13.97 -33.93
C VAL A 222 7.71 14.60 -35.32
N ALA A 223 8.88 15.04 -35.79
CA ALA A 223 9.07 15.64 -37.11
C ALA A 223 10.11 14.84 -37.92
N ALA A 224 10.05 14.94 -39.25
CA ALA A 224 11.00 14.29 -40.13
C ALA A 224 11.26 15.10 -41.40
N THR A 225 12.53 15.26 -41.74
CA THR A 225 12.97 15.80 -43.02
C THR A 225 13.42 14.66 -43.92
N VAL A 226 12.86 14.58 -45.13
CA VAL A 226 12.99 13.45 -46.06
C VAL A 226 13.67 13.93 -47.33
N THR A 227 14.91 13.50 -47.58
CA THR A 227 15.63 13.81 -48.83
C THR A 227 15.60 12.61 -49.76
N LEU A 228 14.71 12.66 -50.75
CA LEU A 228 14.51 11.61 -51.75
C LEU A 228 15.76 11.43 -52.62
N ARG A 229 16.10 10.18 -52.93
CA ARG A 229 17.17 9.87 -53.89
C ARG A 229 16.69 10.13 -55.32
N GLY A 230 17.54 10.73 -56.16
CA GLY A 230 17.20 11.02 -57.55
C GLY A 230 16.99 9.75 -58.39
N SER A 231 16.02 9.77 -59.29
CA SER A 231 15.54 8.64 -60.09
C SER A 231 16.49 8.19 -61.24
N GLY A 232 17.65 8.83 -61.43
CA GLY A 232 18.64 8.49 -62.45
C GLY A 232 20.01 8.17 -61.86
N GLY A 233 20.51 6.95 -62.07
CA GLY A 233 21.82 6.46 -61.61
C GLY A 233 23.07 7.11 -62.24
N GLY A 234 23.06 8.43 -62.48
CA GLY A 234 24.21 9.21 -62.90
C GLY A 234 24.04 10.68 -62.57
N ASP A 235 24.86 11.19 -61.63
CA ASP A 235 25.33 12.57 -61.34
C ASP A 235 24.52 13.81 -61.75
N GLY A 236 23.20 13.74 -61.97
CA GLY A 236 22.40 14.88 -62.43
C GLY A 236 20.94 14.95 -61.97
N GLY A 237 20.42 13.97 -61.24
CA GLY A 237 19.08 14.05 -60.63
C GLY A 237 19.12 14.92 -59.36
N ALA A 238 18.44 16.06 -59.37
CA ALA A 238 18.36 16.93 -58.18
C ALA A 238 17.65 16.19 -57.03
N SER A 239 18.33 16.03 -55.89
CA SER A 239 17.72 15.51 -54.67
C SER A 239 16.62 16.46 -54.18
N ARG A 240 15.40 15.94 -53.97
CA ARG A 240 14.27 16.72 -53.44
C ARG A 240 14.12 16.46 -51.94
N THR A 241 14.11 17.53 -51.15
CA THR A 241 13.83 17.49 -49.72
C THR A 241 12.39 17.89 -49.44
N LEU A 242 11.69 17.08 -48.64
CA LEU A 242 10.32 17.30 -48.20
C LEU A 242 10.29 17.28 -46.67
N GLU A 243 9.54 18.20 -46.07
CA GLU A 243 9.17 18.09 -44.65
C GLU A 243 7.94 17.18 -44.55
N ALA A 244 8.06 16.11 -43.76
CA ALA A 244 6.92 15.25 -43.51
C ALA A 244 5.96 15.94 -42.54
N ARG A 245 4.65 15.78 -42.76
CA ARG A 245 3.64 16.19 -41.78
C ARG A 245 3.90 15.49 -40.46
N SER A 246 3.97 16.28 -39.37
CA SER A 246 4.36 15.81 -38.05
C SER A 246 3.37 14.83 -37.43
N ALA A 247 3.88 14.09 -36.45
CA ALA A 247 3.13 13.22 -35.56
C ALA A 247 3.40 13.63 -34.10
N TRP A 248 2.82 12.89 -33.16
CA TRP A 248 3.07 13.03 -31.72
C TRP A 248 3.45 11.68 -31.12
N VAL A 249 4.15 11.69 -29.99
CA VAL A 249 4.40 10.49 -29.19
C VAL A 249 3.92 10.70 -27.76
N LEU A 250 3.21 9.71 -27.21
CA LEU A 250 2.86 9.59 -25.80
C LEU A 250 3.73 8.51 -25.17
N VAL A 251 4.33 8.81 -24.02
CA VAL A 251 5.01 7.83 -23.18
C VAL A 251 4.14 7.58 -21.94
N GLY A 252 3.47 6.43 -21.89
CA GLY A 252 2.58 6.05 -20.78
C GLY A 252 3.18 5.00 -19.83
N PRO A 253 2.43 4.62 -18.78
CA PRO A 253 2.69 3.44 -17.95
C PRO A 253 2.75 2.14 -18.79
N PRO A 254 3.32 1.04 -18.26
CA PRO A 254 3.24 -0.27 -18.91
C PRO A 254 1.78 -0.75 -19.07
N ASP A 255 1.53 -1.53 -20.10
CA ASP A 255 0.28 -2.27 -20.29
C ASP A 255 0.48 -3.68 -19.73
N PHE A 256 -0.11 -3.96 -18.56
CA PHE A 256 0.06 -5.25 -17.89
C PHE A 256 -0.91 -6.33 -18.41
N SER A 257 -1.79 -6.01 -19.34
CA SER A 257 -2.69 -6.98 -19.96
C SER A 257 -2.92 -6.68 -21.45
N PRO A 258 -1.86 -6.71 -22.28
CA PRO A 258 -1.92 -6.26 -23.67
C PRO A 258 -2.85 -7.07 -24.57
N HIS A 259 -3.35 -8.21 -24.10
CA HIS A 259 -4.30 -9.07 -24.80
C HIS A 259 -5.76 -8.84 -24.39
N THR A 260 -6.02 -7.86 -23.53
CA THR A 260 -7.35 -7.42 -23.11
C THR A 260 -7.54 -5.99 -23.62
N THR A 261 -8.62 -5.72 -24.35
CA THR A 261 -8.88 -4.41 -24.94
C THR A 261 -9.91 -3.66 -24.11
N ASN A 262 -9.67 -2.37 -23.84
CA ASN A 262 -10.61 -1.52 -23.12
C ASN A 262 -11.98 -1.49 -23.81
N LEU A 263 -13.06 -1.45 -23.02
CA LEU A 263 -14.44 -1.34 -23.55
C LEU A 263 -14.59 -0.15 -24.51
N VAL A 264 -14.07 1.01 -24.09
CA VAL A 264 -13.88 2.22 -24.88
C VAL A 264 -12.38 2.45 -25.01
N THR A 265 -11.84 2.40 -26.22
CA THR A 265 -10.40 2.64 -26.48
C THR A 265 -10.12 4.12 -26.72
N LEU A 266 -8.86 4.53 -26.62
CA LEU A 266 -8.48 5.90 -27.00
C LEU A 266 -8.78 6.18 -28.48
N TYR A 267 -8.68 5.16 -29.35
CA TYR A 267 -9.08 5.29 -30.75
C TYR A 267 -10.58 5.63 -30.88
N ASP A 268 -11.45 4.90 -30.17
CA ASP A 268 -12.90 5.13 -30.19
C ASP A 268 -13.24 6.59 -29.84
N VAL A 269 -12.59 7.11 -28.79
CA VAL A 269 -12.79 8.48 -28.29
C VAL A 269 -12.36 9.52 -29.32
N VAL A 270 -11.15 9.38 -29.86
CA VAL A 270 -10.60 10.36 -30.81
C VAL A 270 -11.37 10.33 -32.13
N ALA A 271 -11.75 9.14 -32.60
CA ALA A 271 -12.56 8.97 -33.80
C ALA A 271 -13.92 9.66 -33.64
N GLU A 272 -14.61 9.44 -32.53
CA GLU A 272 -15.92 10.05 -32.29
C GLU A 272 -15.84 11.57 -32.15
N ALA A 273 -14.87 12.09 -31.39
CA ALA A 273 -14.68 13.52 -31.18
C ALA A 273 -14.47 14.30 -32.49
N GLN A 274 -13.96 13.63 -33.52
CA GLN A 274 -13.70 14.21 -34.84
C GLN A 274 -14.74 13.79 -35.90
N GLY A 275 -15.74 12.98 -35.54
CA GLY A 275 -16.70 12.40 -36.50
C GLY A 275 -16.05 11.48 -37.53
N TYR A 276 -14.87 10.95 -37.24
CA TYR A 276 -14.10 10.10 -38.16
C TYR A 276 -14.69 8.68 -38.21
N GLY A 277 -14.77 8.09 -39.41
CA GLY A 277 -15.23 6.71 -39.58
C GLY A 277 -16.70 6.47 -39.17
N GLN A 278 -17.53 7.52 -39.15
CA GLN A 278 -18.98 7.33 -38.98
C GLN A 278 -19.58 6.77 -40.27
N GLU A 279 -20.29 5.65 -40.15
CA GLU A 279 -20.95 4.97 -41.26
C GLU A 279 -22.46 4.91 -41.00
N ASP A 280 -23.25 5.16 -42.04
CA ASP A 280 -24.72 5.15 -41.95
C ASP A 280 -25.28 3.76 -41.61
N GLN A 281 -24.61 2.70 -42.05
CA GLN A 281 -25.03 1.32 -41.86
C GLN A 281 -24.27 0.65 -40.70
N VAL A 282 -25.01 0.14 -39.71
CA VAL A 282 -24.41 -0.59 -38.59
C VAL A 282 -24.03 -2.01 -39.04
N SER A 283 -22.76 -2.39 -38.96
CA SER A 283 -22.29 -3.77 -39.13
C SER A 283 -22.23 -4.47 -37.77
N PHE A 284 -22.75 -5.71 -37.68
CA PHE A 284 -22.58 -6.51 -36.46
C PHE A 284 -21.11 -6.79 -36.19
N THR A 285 -20.40 -7.29 -37.21
CA THR A 285 -19.03 -7.77 -37.08
C THR A 285 -18.05 -6.65 -36.74
N ARG A 286 -18.24 -5.46 -37.32
CA ARG A 286 -17.33 -4.32 -37.14
C ARG A 286 -17.68 -3.45 -35.95
N HIS A 287 -18.97 -3.27 -35.62
CA HIS A 287 -19.37 -2.29 -34.60
C HIS A 287 -19.91 -2.89 -33.31
N ILE A 288 -20.58 -4.05 -33.37
CA ILE A 288 -21.28 -4.61 -32.21
C ILE A 288 -20.44 -5.70 -31.54
N TYR A 289 -19.90 -6.62 -32.34
CA TYR A 289 -19.08 -7.72 -31.84
C TYR A 289 -17.89 -7.26 -30.96
N PRO A 290 -17.12 -6.21 -31.32
CA PRO A 290 -16.02 -5.74 -30.48
C PRO A 290 -16.48 -5.31 -29.08
N ILE A 291 -17.62 -4.61 -28.95
CA ILE A 291 -18.16 -4.18 -27.65
C ILE A 291 -18.54 -5.41 -26.80
N LEU A 292 -19.25 -6.37 -27.39
CA LEU A 292 -19.65 -7.61 -26.73
C LEU A 292 -18.44 -8.47 -26.31
N GLN A 293 -17.40 -8.50 -27.14
CA GLN A 293 -16.17 -9.21 -26.86
C GLN A 293 -15.38 -8.55 -25.73
N ARG A 294 -15.15 -7.23 -25.80
CA ARG A 294 -14.37 -6.48 -24.80
C ARG A 294 -14.94 -6.64 -23.40
N ILE A 295 -16.25 -6.49 -23.22
CA ILE A 295 -16.88 -6.70 -21.90
C ILE A 295 -16.82 -8.17 -21.43
N SER A 296 -16.86 -9.12 -22.36
CA SER A 296 -16.71 -10.54 -22.03
C SER A 296 -15.28 -10.88 -21.61
N ASP A 297 -14.27 -10.26 -22.23
CA ASP A 297 -12.86 -10.49 -21.93
C ASP A 297 -12.44 -9.86 -20.58
N TYR A 298 -13.19 -8.91 -20.03
CA TYR A 298 -12.93 -8.36 -18.68
C TYR A 298 -13.00 -9.43 -17.57
N GLN A 299 -13.65 -10.58 -17.82
CA GLN A 299 -13.68 -11.72 -16.90
C GLN A 299 -12.28 -12.21 -16.47
N TRP A 300 -11.26 -11.91 -17.26
CA TRP A 300 -9.88 -12.34 -17.04
C TRP A 300 -9.09 -11.42 -16.11
N VAL A 301 -9.54 -10.17 -15.97
CA VAL A 301 -8.82 -9.09 -15.30
C VAL A 301 -9.64 -8.41 -14.20
N ASN A 302 -10.93 -8.75 -14.05
CA ASN A 302 -11.83 -8.16 -13.07
C ASN A 302 -12.82 -9.21 -12.54
N ALA A 303 -12.85 -9.42 -11.22
CA ALA A 303 -13.72 -10.44 -10.61
C ALA A 303 -15.21 -10.11 -10.71
N ALA A 304 -15.61 -8.83 -10.76
CA ALA A 304 -17.01 -8.46 -10.95
C ALA A 304 -17.51 -8.81 -12.36
N ALA A 305 -16.69 -8.52 -13.38
CA ALA A 305 -16.98 -8.93 -14.76
C ALA A 305 -17.08 -10.46 -14.88
N LEU A 306 -16.23 -11.22 -14.18
CA LEU A 306 -16.28 -12.68 -14.18
C LEU A 306 -17.61 -13.23 -13.66
N ARG A 307 -18.26 -12.58 -12.69
CA ARG A 307 -19.57 -13.01 -12.16
C ARG A 307 -20.70 -12.90 -13.18
N GLY A 308 -20.66 -11.92 -14.07
CA GLY A 308 -21.73 -11.66 -15.05
C GLY A 308 -21.42 -12.14 -16.47
N HIS A 309 -20.14 -12.18 -16.84
CA HIS A 309 -19.66 -12.43 -18.19
C HIS A 309 -18.74 -13.66 -18.31
N GLY A 310 -18.52 -14.38 -17.20
CA GLY A 310 -17.75 -15.62 -17.17
C GLY A 310 -18.43 -16.78 -17.89
N GLU A 311 -17.68 -17.85 -18.14
CA GLU A 311 -18.21 -19.05 -18.78
C GLU A 311 -19.45 -19.61 -18.04
N GLY A 312 -20.53 -19.87 -18.79
CA GLY A 312 -21.81 -20.35 -18.25
C GLY A 312 -22.79 -19.23 -17.87
N GLU A 313 -22.34 -17.98 -17.77
CA GLU A 313 -23.18 -16.85 -17.38
C GLU A 313 -23.94 -16.24 -18.57
N ALA A 314 -25.08 -15.60 -18.26
CA ALA A 314 -25.94 -14.98 -19.27
C ALA A 314 -25.28 -13.85 -20.06
N GLY A 315 -24.27 -13.18 -19.47
CA GLY A 315 -23.50 -12.11 -20.09
C GLY A 315 -22.29 -12.59 -20.90
N HIS A 316 -22.02 -13.90 -21.01
CA HIS A 316 -20.90 -14.41 -21.82
C HIS A 316 -21.23 -14.38 -23.31
N PHE A 317 -21.24 -13.17 -23.88
CA PHE A 317 -21.76 -12.90 -25.22
C PHE A 317 -20.95 -13.55 -26.35
N THR A 318 -19.72 -13.97 -26.07
CA THR A 318 -18.84 -14.67 -27.02
C THR A 318 -19.11 -16.18 -27.13
N ALA A 319 -19.97 -16.74 -26.28
CA ALA A 319 -20.34 -18.15 -26.38
C ALA A 319 -21.07 -18.44 -27.72
N PRO A 320 -20.70 -19.49 -28.48
CA PRO A 320 -21.27 -19.71 -29.82
C PRO A 320 -22.81 -19.76 -29.88
N GLY A 321 -23.45 -20.30 -28.84
CA GLY A 321 -24.91 -20.45 -28.77
C GLY A 321 -25.68 -19.14 -28.61
N ILE A 322 -25.12 -18.15 -27.89
CA ILE A 322 -25.73 -16.83 -27.72
C ILE A 322 -25.29 -15.88 -28.84
N LEU A 323 -24.02 -15.93 -29.23
CA LEU A 323 -23.44 -15.04 -30.22
C LEU A 323 -24.15 -15.14 -31.59
N GLY A 324 -24.50 -16.35 -32.03
CA GLY A 324 -25.25 -16.54 -33.27
C GLY A 324 -26.63 -15.89 -33.26
N GLN A 325 -27.28 -15.83 -32.09
CA GLN A 325 -28.57 -15.14 -31.93
C GLN A 325 -28.38 -13.62 -31.87
N LEU A 326 -27.36 -13.15 -31.16
CA LEU A 326 -27.01 -11.72 -31.09
C LEU A 326 -26.63 -11.16 -32.48
N ALA A 327 -26.00 -11.98 -33.32
CA ALA A 327 -25.62 -11.64 -34.69
C ALA A 327 -26.79 -11.61 -35.68
N SER A 328 -27.92 -12.23 -35.35
CA SER A 328 -29.10 -12.29 -36.20
C SER A 328 -29.96 -11.04 -36.03
N ASN A 329 -30.33 -10.40 -37.14
CA ASN A 329 -31.30 -9.29 -37.17
C ASN A 329 -32.76 -9.76 -37.30
N SER A 330 -33.02 -11.08 -37.21
CA SER A 330 -34.38 -11.61 -37.32
C SER A 330 -35.26 -11.18 -36.12
N PRO A 331 -36.60 -11.12 -36.30
CA PRO A 331 -37.53 -10.80 -35.21
C PRO A 331 -37.41 -11.75 -34.00
N GLY A 332 -37.10 -13.02 -34.23
CA GLY A 332 -36.97 -14.01 -33.15
C GLY A 332 -35.77 -13.77 -32.21
N SER A 333 -34.77 -13.00 -32.66
CA SER A 333 -33.61 -12.63 -31.84
C SER A 333 -33.78 -11.26 -31.16
N LYS A 334 -34.86 -10.52 -31.45
CA LYS A 334 -35.05 -9.13 -30.98
C LYS A 334 -35.09 -9.00 -29.47
N ASP A 335 -35.81 -9.90 -28.78
CA ASP A 335 -35.96 -9.82 -27.33
C ASP A 335 -34.62 -9.98 -26.61
N LEU A 336 -33.77 -10.89 -27.08
CA LEU A 336 -32.43 -11.07 -26.56
C LEU A 336 -31.58 -9.80 -26.73
N ARG A 337 -31.52 -9.23 -27.93
CA ARG A 337 -30.75 -7.99 -28.18
C ARG A 337 -31.29 -6.81 -27.35
N THR A 338 -32.61 -6.70 -27.25
CA THR A 338 -33.29 -5.68 -26.43
C THR A 338 -32.95 -5.83 -24.95
N SER A 339 -32.88 -7.05 -24.44
CA SER A 339 -32.50 -7.31 -23.05
C SER A 339 -31.06 -6.88 -22.72
N VAL A 340 -30.14 -6.97 -23.69
CA VAL A 340 -28.76 -6.49 -23.54
C VAL A 340 -28.72 -4.97 -23.46
N VAL A 341 -29.38 -4.28 -24.39
CA VAL A 341 -29.43 -2.80 -24.41
C VAL A 341 -30.17 -2.23 -23.21
N ALA A 342 -31.20 -2.91 -22.70
CA ALA A 342 -31.93 -2.49 -21.50
C ALA A 342 -31.06 -2.46 -20.22
N ARG A 343 -29.87 -3.07 -20.25
CA ARG A 343 -28.87 -2.98 -19.17
C ARG A 343 -27.84 -1.90 -19.39
N LEU A 344 -27.72 -1.32 -20.58
CA LEU A 344 -26.71 -0.31 -20.86
C LEU A 344 -27.12 1.03 -20.27
N ARG A 345 -26.17 1.70 -19.61
CA ARG A 345 -26.35 3.08 -19.17
C ARG A 345 -26.36 4.01 -20.37
N SER A 346 -27.32 4.93 -20.38
CA SER A 346 -27.43 6.00 -21.34
C SER A 346 -26.20 6.93 -21.21
N PRO A 347 -25.64 7.41 -22.33
CA PRO A 347 -24.53 8.37 -22.30
C PRO A 347 -24.90 9.71 -21.67
N GLU A 348 -26.18 10.09 -21.73
CA GLU A 348 -26.73 11.26 -21.04
C GLU A 348 -26.90 10.97 -19.54
N PRO A 349 -26.50 11.87 -18.62
CA PRO A 349 -26.63 11.67 -17.18
C PRO A 349 -28.05 11.32 -16.74
N ASN A 350 -28.25 10.10 -16.22
CA ASN A 350 -29.53 9.61 -15.72
C ASN A 350 -29.43 9.03 -14.30
N VAL A 351 -30.04 9.70 -13.33
CA VAL A 351 -30.03 9.30 -11.90
C VAL A 351 -30.62 7.91 -11.68
N ALA A 352 -31.62 7.51 -12.45
CA ALA A 352 -32.25 6.19 -12.33
C ALA A 352 -31.35 5.05 -12.81
N GLU A 353 -30.36 5.35 -13.66
CA GLU A 353 -29.40 4.39 -14.23
C GLU A 353 -28.04 4.41 -13.49
N ALA A 354 -27.87 5.34 -12.54
CA ALA A 354 -26.67 5.47 -11.73
C ALA A 354 -26.68 4.46 -10.57
N THR A 355 -26.72 3.17 -10.90
CA THR A 355 -26.65 2.06 -9.93
C THR A 355 -25.89 0.89 -10.53
N SER A 356 -25.53 -0.08 -9.69
CA SER A 356 -24.90 -1.34 -10.13
C SER A 356 -25.80 -2.21 -11.02
N GLU A 357 -27.10 -1.90 -11.18
CA GLU A 357 -27.98 -2.67 -12.08
C GLU A 357 -27.66 -2.49 -13.56
N TYR A 358 -26.98 -1.39 -13.90
CA TYR A 358 -26.66 -0.97 -15.26
C TYR A 358 -25.17 -1.15 -15.57
N MET A 359 -24.88 -1.31 -16.85
CA MET A 359 -23.57 -1.62 -17.40
C MET A 359 -23.00 -0.44 -18.20
N PRO A 360 -21.67 -0.29 -18.22
CA PRO A 360 -20.70 -1.08 -17.44
C PRO A 360 -20.72 -0.72 -15.94
N GLN A 361 -20.39 -1.68 -15.07
CA GLN A 361 -20.13 -1.46 -13.64
C GLN A 361 -18.68 -0.97 -13.45
N LEU A 362 -18.35 0.15 -14.09
CA LEU A 362 -17.05 0.81 -14.01
C LEU A 362 -17.24 2.26 -13.56
N ALA A 363 -16.21 2.83 -12.95
CA ALA A 363 -16.10 4.21 -12.52
C ALA A 363 -16.21 5.18 -13.70
N GLY A 364 -16.79 6.34 -13.45
CA GLY A 364 -16.97 7.41 -14.42
C GLY A 364 -15.89 8.49 -14.29
N ASP A 365 -16.07 9.58 -15.03
CA ASP A 365 -15.11 10.69 -15.09
C ASP A 365 -15.14 11.61 -13.84
N ASP A 366 -15.95 11.28 -12.82
CA ASP A 366 -16.13 12.07 -11.59
C ASP A 366 -15.86 11.30 -10.30
N GLY A 367 -15.12 10.19 -10.38
CA GLY A 367 -14.70 9.39 -9.22
C GLY A 367 -15.33 8.00 -9.17
N ASP A 368 -15.16 7.34 -8.02
CA ASP A 368 -15.68 5.99 -7.78
C ASP A 368 -17.21 5.93 -7.90
N PRO A 369 -17.78 4.79 -8.36
CA PRO A 369 -19.22 4.64 -8.54
C PRO A 369 -20.03 4.92 -7.27
N VAL A 370 -20.94 5.88 -7.34
CA VAL A 370 -21.87 6.22 -6.25
C VAL A 370 -23.32 6.15 -6.76
N ASP A 371 -24.16 5.39 -6.07
CA ASP A 371 -25.58 5.26 -6.42
C ASP A 371 -26.27 6.64 -6.44
N GLY A 372 -27.03 6.89 -7.50
CA GLY A 372 -27.72 8.17 -7.73
C GLY A 372 -26.83 9.30 -8.26
N ARG A 373 -25.52 9.09 -8.49
CA ARG A 373 -24.60 10.08 -9.08
C ARG A 373 -24.11 9.66 -10.47
N PRO A 374 -24.79 10.05 -11.57
CA PRO A 374 -24.51 9.52 -12.91
C PRO A 374 -23.07 9.69 -13.41
N LEU A 375 -22.41 10.82 -13.12
CA LEU A 375 -21.06 11.11 -13.63
C LEU A 375 -19.97 10.24 -12.99
N THR A 376 -20.28 9.55 -11.90
CA THR A 376 -19.39 8.58 -11.24
C THR A 376 -19.48 7.18 -11.84
N TRP A 377 -20.34 6.98 -12.86
CA TRP A 377 -20.50 5.71 -13.55
C TRP A 377 -20.12 5.85 -15.02
N MET A 378 -19.38 4.87 -15.56
CA MET A 378 -19.03 4.83 -16.97
C MET A 378 -20.27 4.53 -17.84
N SER A 379 -20.29 5.10 -19.04
CA SER A 379 -21.19 4.76 -20.13
C SER A 379 -20.40 4.50 -21.41
N LEU A 380 -21.04 3.88 -22.41
CA LEU A 380 -20.48 3.84 -23.76
C LEU A 380 -20.48 5.25 -24.36
N LEU A 381 -19.64 5.47 -25.36
CA LEU A 381 -19.70 6.69 -26.16
C LEU A 381 -21.08 6.85 -26.85
N PRO A 382 -21.60 8.09 -27.02
CA PRO A 382 -22.87 8.35 -27.69
C PRO A 382 -23.10 7.57 -29.00
N GLY A 383 -22.10 7.53 -29.88
CA GLY A 383 -22.17 6.82 -31.15
C GLY A 383 -22.10 5.30 -30.99
N GLN A 384 -21.34 4.78 -30.01
CA GLN A 384 -21.35 3.35 -29.68
C GLN A 384 -22.71 2.92 -29.13
N TYR A 385 -23.29 3.71 -28.21
CA TYR A 385 -24.62 3.46 -27.65
C TYR A 385 -25.71 3.49 -28.73
N GLU A 386 -25.68 4.47 -29.64
CA GLU A 386 -26.63 4.55 -30.75
C GLU A 386 -26.54 3.34 -31.69
N ARG A 387 -25.32 2.86 -31.97
CA ARG A 387 -25.14 1.61 -32.75
C ARG A 387 -25.72 0.40 -32.02
N MET A 388 -25.55 0.31 -30.70
CA MET A 388 -26.18 -0.74 -29.87
C MET A 388 -27.71 -0.65 -29.91
N ARG A 389 -28.29 0.56 -29.84
CA ARG A 389 -29.74 0.78 -29.94
C ARG A 389 -30.30 0.29 -31.29
N ARG A 390 -29.68 0.71 -32.40
CA ARG A 390 -30.06 0.26 -33.76
C ARG A 390 -29.90 -1.25 -33.93
N TRP A 391 -28.83 -1.83 -33.39
CA TRP A 391 -28.64 -3.28 -33.35
C TRP A 391 -29.78 -4.01 -32.61
N ALA A 392 -30.19 -3.53 -31.44
CA ALA A 392 -31.34 -4.11 -30.74
C ALA A 392 -32.63 -4.07 -31.56
N GLU A 393 -32.88 -2.96 -32.27
CA GLU A 393 -34.04 -2.80 -33.15
C GLU A 393 -34.00 -3.69 -34.40
N GLY A 394 -32.84 -4.23 -34.75
CA GLY A 394 -32.63 -5.03 -35.96
C GLY A 394 -32.17 -4.21 -37.17
N ASP A 395 -31.86 -2.92 -36.99
CA ASP A 395 -31.33 -2.03 -38.02
C ASP A 395 -29.80 -2.14 -38.12
N PHE A 396 -29.35 -3.30 -38.59
CA PHE A 396 -27.94 -3.59 -38.82
C PHE A 396 -27.74 -4.68 -39.88
N THR A 397 -26.55 -4.71 -40.47
CA THR A 397 -26.09 -5.79 -41.34
C THR A 397 -25.64 -6.98 -40.50
N ALA A 398 -26.37 -8.09 -40.60
CA ALA A 398 -26.01 -9.37 -40.00
C ALA A 398 -24.90 -10.08 -40.80
N ASP A 399 -23.70 -9.52 -40.79
CA ASP A 399 -22.53 -9.97 -41.56
C ASP A 399 -21.61 -10.95 -40.82
N TRP A 400 -22.04 -11.47 -39.66
CA TRP A 400 -21.26 -12.42 -38.88
C TRP A 400 -21.05 -13.75 -39.61
N THR A 401 -19.80 -14.16 -39.77
CA THR A 401 -19.43 -15.38 -40.50
C THR A 401 -19.30 -16.62 -39.61
N GLY A 402 -19.62 -16.51 -38.32
CA GLY A 402 -19.42 -17.57 -37.33
C GLY A 402 -18.03 -17.58 -36.69
N ARG A 403 -17.12 -16.71 -37.15
CA ARG A 403 -15.77 -16.55 -36.61
C ARG A 403 -15.41 -15.08 -36.52
N ALA A 404 -14.64 -14.72 -35.49
CA ALA A 404 -14.05 -13.40 -35.37
C ALA A 404 -13.20 -13.10 -36.61
N PRO A 405 -13.22 -11.86 -37.14
CA PRO A 405 -12.29 -11.45 -38.18
C PRO A 405 -10.85 -11.71 -37.73
N VAL A 406 -10.08 -12.42 -38.55
CA VAL A 406 -8.64 -12.52 -38.33
C VAL A 406 -8.04 -11.21 -38.85
N PRO A 407 -7.26 -10.46 -38.04
CA PRO A 407 -6.56 -9.28 -38.51
C PRO A 407 -5.70 -9.61 -39.74
N GLY A 408 -6.06 -9.03 -40.89
CA GLY A 408 -5.33 -9.18 -42.15
C GLY A 408 -4.28 -8.09 -42.34
N GLU A 409 -3.46 -8.21 -43.39
CA GLU A 409 -2.64 -7.09 -43.83
C GLU A 409 -3.56 -6.02 -44.47
N PRO A 410 -3.49 -4.76 -44.01
CA PRO A 410 -4.28 -3.70 -44.60
C PRO A 410 -3.85 -3.46 -46.05
N ALA A 411 -4.76 -3.01 -46.90
CA ALA A 411 -4.39 -2.56 -48.23
C ALA A 411 -3.46 -1.34 -48.13
N LEU A 412 -2.60 -1.11 -49.14
CA LEU A 412 -1.62 -0.03 -49.14
C LEU A 412 -2.20 1.34 -48.76
N ALA A 413 -3.39 1.66 -49.26
CA ALA A 413 -4.08 2.92 -48.96
C ALA A 413 -4.55 3.05 -47.50
N GLN A 414 -4.70 1.94 -46.79
CA GLN A 414 -5.17 1.85 -45.40
C GLN A 414 -4.03 1.66 -44.39
N GLU A 415 -2.86 1.22 -44.83
CA GLU A 415 -1.69 1.01 -43.96
C GLU A 415 -1.41 2.18 -43.00
N PRO A 416 -1.41 3.46 -43.45
CA PRO A 416 -1.09 4.56 -42.54
C PRO A 416 -2.09 4.70 -41.39
N HIS A 417 -3.39 4.60 -41.70
CA HIS A 417 -4.46 4.69 -40.70
C HIS A 417 -4.49 3.45 -39.79
N ALA A 418 -4.21 2.26 -40.33
CA ALA A 418 -4.12 1.04 -39.55
C ALA A 418 -3.05 1.11 -38.45
N LEU A 419 -1.94 1.83 -38.68
CA LEU A 419 -0.94 2.11 -37.64
C LEU A 419 -1.51 3.00 -36.52
N VAL A 420 -2.34 3.99 -36.86
CA VAL A 420 -3.00 4.88 -35.88
C VAL A 420 -3.97 4.08 -35.01
N GLU A 421 -4.84 3.30 -35.64
CA GLU A 421 -5.80 2.44 -34.94
C GLU A 421 -5.08 1.42 -34.05
N ALA A 422 -4.05 0.74 -34.57
CA ALA A 422 -3.26 -0.21 -33.78
C ALA A 422 -2.64 0.43 -32.52
N ALA A 423 -2.07 1.63 -32.66
CA ALA A 423 -1.43 2.32 -31.54
C ALA A 423 -2.45 2.74 -30.47
N LEU A 424 -3.61 3.27 -30.87
CA LEU A 424 -4.59 3.87 -29.96
C LEU A 424 -5.62 2.86 -29.40
N ASP A 425 -5.85 1.72 -30.08
CA ASP A 425 -6.72 0.65 -29.57
C ASP A 425 -6.17 -0.02 -28.31
N ALA A 426 -4.84 0.03 -28.13
CA ALA A 426 -4.15 -0.50 -26.96
C ALA A 426 -4.13 0.47 -25.76
N CYS A 427 -4.89 1.56 -25.81
CA CYS A 427 -4.95 2.58 -24.76
C CYS A 427 -6.36 2.74 -24.19
N SER A 428 -6.43 3.24 -22.95
CA SER A 428 -7.70 3.51 -22.27
C SER A 428 -8.39 4.74 -22.88
N GLY A 429 -9.67 4.59 -23.25
CA GLY A 429 -10.53 5.69 -23.68
C GLY A 429 -11.41 6.26 -22.57
N GLY A 430 -11.37 5.69 -21.37
CA GLY A 430 -12.16 6.16 -20.24
C GLY A 430 -12.28 5.11 -19.14
N PRO A 431 -12.67 5.53 -17.92
CA PRO A 431 -12.95 6.92 -17.53
C PRO A 431 -11.70 7.80 -17.47
N PHE A 432 -11.87 9.12 -17.56
CA PHE A 432 -10.81 10.12 -17.47
C PHE A 432 -10.75 10.79 -16.09
N TYR A 433 -10.35 10.00 -15.08
CA TYR A 433 -10.11 10.46 -13.70
C TYR A 433 -8.75 9.98 -13.15
N PRO A 434 -7.61 10.52 -13.64
CA PRO A 434 -7.45 11.30 -14.85
C PRO A 434 -7.41 10.46 -16.14
N GLY A 435 -7.24 9.14 -16.04
CA GLY A 435 -6.97 8.21 -17.16
C GLY A 435 -5.60 7.52 -17.00
N ILE A 436 -5.15 6.76 -18.00
CA ILE A 436 -3.82 6.10 -17.99
C ILE A 436 -2.80 6.84 -18.84
N GLU A 437 -2.95 6.85 -20.17
CA GLU A 437 -1.95 7.45 -21.07
C GLU A 437 -2.14 8.96 -21.26
N THR A 438 -3.40 9.40 -21.27
CA THR A 438 -3.84 10.79 -21.42
C THR A 438 -5.23 10.97 -20.82
N THR A 439 -5.82 12.16 -20.94
CA THR A 439 -7.09 12.52 -20.29
C THR A 439 -8.12 13.11 -21.26
N TYR A 440 -9.27 13.52 -20.73
CA TYR A 440 -10.47 14.05 -21.42
C TYR A 440 -10.21 15.15 -22.48
N ILE A 441 -9.04 15.80 -22.50
CA ILE A 441 -8.69 16.80 -23.51
C ILE A 441 -8.70 16.23 -24.94
N VAL A 442 -8.49 14.92 -25.10
CA VAL A 442 -8.55 14.24 -26.41
C VAL A 442 -9.96 14.23 -27.00
N GLN A 443 -10.99 14.42 -26.18
CA GLN A 443 -12.38 14.58 -26.63
C GLN A 443 -12.67 15.98 -27.18
N GLN A 444 -11.81 16.95 -26.92
CA GLN A 444 -12.04 18.33 -27.31
C GLN A 444 -11.64 18.53 -28.77
N PRO A 445 -12.54 19.02 -29.65
CA PRO A 445 -12.19 19.30 -31.05
C PRO A 445 -11.00 20.25 -31.19
N GLN A 446 -10.77 21.10 -30.19
CA GLN A 446 -9.71 22.10 -30.15
C GLN A 446 -8.33 21.49 -29.93
N THR A 447 -8.21 20.19 -29.64
CA THR A 447 -6.94 19.45 -29.54
C THR A 447 -6.37 19.08 -30.92
N TRP A 448 -7.23 19.05 -31.94
CA TRP A 448 -6.94 18.43 -33.23
C TRP A 448 -6.83 19.45 -34.38
N SER A 449 -5.84 19.28 -35.25
CA SER A 449 -5.68 20.04 -36.51
C SER A 449 -6.25 19.29 -37.73
N GLY A 450 -6.59 18.01 -37.54
CA GLY A 450 -7.16 17.12 -38.53
C GLY A 450 -7.23 15.69 -37.97
N PRO A 451 -7.66 14.69 -38.77
CA PRO A 451 -7.81 13.30 -38.35
C PRO A 451 -6.60 12.79 -37.55
N PHE A 452 -6.78 12.61 -36.23
CA PHE A 452 -5.75 12.13 -35.30
C PHE A 452 -4.45 12.95 -35.26
N ARG A 453 -4.46 14.20 -35.76
CA ARG A 453 -3.29 15.10 -35.74
C ARG A 453 -3.44 16.13 -34.64
N VAL A 454 -2.54 16.10 -33.67
CA VAL A 454 -2.44 17.15 -32.65
C VAL A 454 -2.16 18.49 -33.32
N ARG A 455 -2.66 19.58 -32.76
CA ARG A 455 -2.36 20.92 -33.30
C ARG A 455 -0.91 21.32 -33.09
N GLU A 456 -0.44 22.17 -33.99
CA GLU A 456 0.95 22.66 -34.01
C GLU A 456 1.29 23.60 -32.85
N ASP A 457 0.29 24.18 -32.17
CA ASP A 457 0.47 25.08 -31.02
C ASP A 457 0.57 24.35 -29.67
N PHE A 458 0.38 23.02 -29.64
CA PHE A 458 0.65 22.22 -28.44
C PHE A 458 2.16 22.16 -28.18
N ALA A 459 2.54 22.37 -26.92
CA ALA A 459 3.90 22.21 -26.47
C ALA A 459 4.18 20.74 -26.08
N PRO A 460 5.44 20.27 -26.17
CA PRO A 460 5.83 18.99 -25.57
C PRO A 460 5.39 18.92 -24.10
N GLY A 461 4.78 17.82 -23.69
CA GLY A 461 4.25 17.61 -22.34
C GLY A 461 2.76 17.99 -22.17
N ASP A 462 2.11 18.56 -23.19
CA ASP A 462 0.73 19.04 -23.06
C ASP A 462 -0.32 17.93 -22.97
N LEU A 463 -0.06 16.75 -23.53
CA LEU A 463 -1.01 15.64 -23.49
C LEU A 463 -0.96 14.83 -22.19
N THR A 464 0.15 14.88 -21.44
CA THR A 464 0.35 14.11 -20.21
C THR A 464 0.35 14.96 -18.93
N LYS A 465 0.41 16.30 -19.01
CA LYS A 465 0.50 17.18 -17.82
C LYS A 465 -0.69 17.10 -16.85
N TYR A 466 -1.84 16.62 -17.30
CA TYR A 466 -3.04 16.46 -16.47
C TYR A 466 -3.00 15.18 -15.62
N MET A 467 -2.16 14.21 -15.98
CA MET A 467 -2.16 12.90 -15.33
C MET A 467 -1.60 12.99 -13.90
N ALA A 468 -1.82 11.92 -13.14
CA ALA A 468 -1.31 11.75 -11.79
C ALA A 468 0.21 11.92 -11.72
N LEU A 469 0.68 12.48 -10.60
CA LEU A 469 2.08 12.70 -10.32
C LEU A 469 2.42 12.23 -8.89
N PRO A 470 3.19 11.14 -8.74
CA PRO A 470 3.65 10.25 -9.80
C PRO A 470 2.54 9.30 -10.30
N TRP A 471 2.67 8.78 -11.52
CA TRP A 471 1.66 7.88 -12.10
C TRP A 471 1.41 6.59 -11.30
N GLN A 472 2.40 6.12 -10.53
CA GLN A 472 2.31 4.87 -9.76
C GLN A 472 1.25 4.91 -8.66
N ALA A 473 0.99 6.08 -8.05
CA ALA A 473 0.01 6.22 -6.97
C ALA A 473 -1.41 5.98 -7.49
N ASP A 474 -1.77 6.65 -8.59
CA ASP A 474 -3.00 6.39 -9.34
C ASP A 474 -3.13 4.93 -9.79
N PHE A 475 -2.04 4.34 -10.28
CA PHE A 475 -2.01 2.94 -10.69
C PHE A 475 -2.24 1.95 -9.53
N TYR A 476 -1.95 2.34 -8.29
CA TYR A 476 -2.24 1.57 -7.09
C TYR A 476 -3.69 1.76 -6.64
N GLU A 477 -4.15 3.00 -6.45
CA GLU A 477 -5.46 3.36 -5.89
C GLU A 477 -6.63 2.96 -6.82
N CYS A 478 -6.46 3.07 -8.14
CA CYS A 478 -7.53 2.80 -9.11
C CYS A 478 -7.69 1.29 -9.41
N HIS A 479 -8.08 0.48 -8.41
CA HIS A 479 -7.88 -0.98 -8.44
C HIS A 479 -9.10 -1.90 -8.49
N THR A 480 -10.32 -1.37 -8.63
CA THR A 480 -11.55 -2.19 -8.50
C THR A 480 -12.55 -1.99 -9.64
N HIS A 481 -12.71 -0.75 -10.11
CA HIS A 481 -13.77 -0.37 -11.07
C HIS A 481 -13.26 0.53 -12.20
N TRP A 482 -11.95 0.63 -12.40
CA TRP A 482 -11.35 1.65 -13.27
C TRP A 482 -10.97 1.09 -14.65
N TRP A 483 -9.69 0.80 -14.88
CA TRP A 483 -9.15 0.39 -16.19
C TRP A 483 -8.57 -1.02 -16.19
N PRO A 484 -9.38 -2.07 -15.90
CA PRO A 484 -8.87 -3.42 -15.68
C PRO A 484 -8.13 -4.02 -16.89
N ALA A 485 -8.37 -3.51 -18.10
CA ALA A 485 -7.67 -3.96 -19.31
C ALA A 485 -6.22 -3.45 -19.41
N GLN A 486 -5.90 -2.29 -18.83
CA GLN A 486 -4.54 -1.73 -18.82
C GLN A 486 -3.77 -2.13 -17.55
N ARG A 487 -4.51 -2.14 -16.43
CA ARG A 487 -4.06 -2.42 -15.07
C ARG A 487 -5.05 -3.44 -14.49
N PRO A 488 -4.75 -4.75 -14.52
CA PRO A 488 -5.67 -5.77 -14.01
C PRO A 488 -6.03 -5.56 -12.52
N ASP A 489 -7.27 -5.84 -12.16
CA ASP A 489 -7.73 -5.84 -10.77
C ASP A 489 -7.49 -7.21 -10.13
N ASP A 490 -7.96 -8.25 -10.83
CA ASP A 490 -7.92 -9.64 -10.41
C ASP A 490 -7.38 -10.53 -11.52
N VAL A 491 -6.48 -11.45 -11.18
CA VAL A 491 -5.80 -12.29 -12.17
C VAL A 491 -5.82 -13.77 -11.80
N TYR A 492 -5.59 -14.62 -12.80
CA TYR A 492 -5.36 -16.05 -12.60
C TYR A 492 -3.84 -16.33 -12.53
N PRO A 493 -3.29 -16.74 -11.37
CA PRO A 493 -1.85 -16.92 -11.23
C PRO A 493 -1.30 -18.10 -12.05
N GLU A 494 -0.12 -17.93 -12.65
CA GLU A 494 0.56 -18.99 -13.41
C GLU A 494 0.81 -20.25 -12.58
N SER A 495 1.07 -20.14 -11.27
CA SER A 495 1.25 -21.31 -10.40
C SER A 495 0.01 -22.22 -10.36
N HIS A 496 -1.18 -21.64 -10.35
CA HIS A 496 -2.45 -22.37 -10.33
C HIS A 496 -2.76 -22.96 -11.70
N PHE A 497 -2.50 -22.20 -12.77
CA PHE A 497 -2.60 -22.70 -14.14
C PHE A 497 -1.67 -23.91 -14.39
N LEU A 498 -0.42 -23.83 -13.92
CA LEU A 498 0.53 -24.95 -14.03
C LEU A 498 0.13 -26.15 -13.18
N ALA A 499 -0.46 -25.93 -11.99
CA ALA A 499 -0.99 -27.01 -11.17
C ALA A 499 -2.14 -27.75 -11.87
N LEU A 500 -3.05 -27.00 -12.51
CA LEU A 500 -4.14 -27.55 -13.34
C LEU A 500 -3.61 -28.42 -14.48
N ILE A 501 -2.56 -27.97 -15.18
CA ILE A 501 -1.94 -28.75 -16.28
C ILE A 501 -1.23 -30.02 -15.77
N ARG A 502 -0.61 -29.96 -14.58
CA ARG A 502 0.22 -31.05 -14.04
C ARG A 502 -0.57 -32.20 -13.40
N ALA A 503 -1.85 -32.04 -13.11
CA ALA A 503 -2.69 -33.06 -12.47
C ALA A 503 -3.73 -33.63 -13.47
N PRO A 504 -3.45 -34.77 -14.15
CA PRO A 504 -4.47 -35.44 -14.96
C PRO A 504 -5.43 -36.23 -14.05
N GLY A 505 -6.71 -35.84 -14.00
CA GLY A 505 -7.80 -36.59 -13.36
C GLY A 505 -8.46 -35.91 -12.14
N ASP A 506 -9.56 -36.51 -11.65
CA ASP A 506 -10.45 -35.98 -10.58
C ASP A 506 -9.78 -35.64 -9.24
N GLN A 507 -8.50 -36.01 -9.02
CA GLN A 507 -7.78 -35.65 -7.79
C GLN A 507 -7.12 -34.26 -7.82
N GLY A 508 -7.01 -33.62 -8.99
CA GLY A 508 -6.52 -32.23 -9.09
C GLY A 508 -7.57 -31.17 -8.73
N ALA A 509 -8.85 -31.58 -8.66
CA ALA A 509 -9.97 -30.68 -8.45
C ALA A 509 -10.13 -30.20 -6.99
N ASP A 510 -9.62 -30.93 -6.00
CA ASP A 510 -10.00 -30.70 -4.60
C ASP A 510 -9.04 -29.79 -3.79
N GLY A 511 -7.99 -29.21 -4.39
CA GLY A 511 -6.95 -28.51 -3.60
C GLY A 511 -6.42 -27.16 -4.06
N ALA A 512 -6.23 -26.90 -5.36
CA ALA A 512 -5.54 -25.67 -5.80
C ALA A 512 -5.77 -25.25 -7.28
N GLY A 513 -6.56 -26.00 -8.06
CA GLY A 513 -6.69 -25.80 -9.51
C GLY A 513 -8.06 -25.32 -10.01
N GLN A 514 -9.03 -25.07 -9.13
CA GLN A 514 -10.39 -24.78 -9.56
C GLN A 514 -10.50 -23.42 -10.25
N PHE A 515 -11.15 -23.40 -11.42
CA PHE A 515 -11.65 -22.18 -12.04
C PHE A 515 -13.11 -21.95 -11.58
N PRO A 516 -13.53 -20.73 -11.19
CA PRO A 516 -12.73 -19.52 -11.14
C PRO A 516 -12.04 -19.31 -9.78
N PHE A 517 -10.71 -19.43 -9.77
CA PHE A 517 -9.85 -18.86 -8.74
C PHE A 517 -9.30 -17.53 -9.25
N ARG A 518 -9.17 -16.53 -8.37
CA ARG A 518 -8.61 -15.22 -8.68
C ARG A 518 -7.81 -14.72 -7.48
N GLN A 519 -6.80 -13.91 -7.77
CA GLN A 519 -6.09 -13.13 -6.76
C GLN A 519 -5.98 -11.67 -7.21
N PRO A 520 -5.95 -10.71 -6.27
CA PRO A 520 -5.64 -9.33 -6.61
C PRO A 520 -4.31 -9.24 -7.36
N TRP A 521 -4.27 -8.47 -8.44
CA TRP A 521 -3.06 -8.28 -9.24
C TRP A 521 -1.96 -7.57 -8.45
N ALA A 522 -2.33 -6.49 -7.76
CA ALA A 522 -1.44 -5.69 -6.90
C ALA A 522 -1.11 -6.35 -5.54
N ARG A 523 -1.45 -7.64 -5.35
CA ARG A 523 -1.24 -8.33 -4.08
C ARG A 523 0.16 -8.13 -3.51
N GLY A 524 0.20 -7.77 -2.22
CA GLY A 524 1.38 -7.50 -1.42
C GLY A 524 2.27 -6.33 -1.82
N VAL A 525 1.76 -5.44 -2.67
CA VAL A 525 2.09 -4.00 -2.64
C VAL A 525 1.35 -3.37 -1.45
N GLY A 526 1.99 -2.49 -0.68
CA GLY A 526 1.40 -1.85 0.50
C GLY A 526 1.33 -2.74 1.74
N GLN A 527 1.88 -3.96 1.68
CA GLN A 527 1.91 -4.92 2.79
C GLN A 527 3.30 -5.04 3.42
N GLN A 528 4.26 -4.22 2.98
CA GLN A 528 5.60 -4.20 3.56
C GLN A 528 5.55 -3.49 4.92
N VAL A 529 6.41 -3.94 5.84
CA VAL A 529 6.57 -3.24 7.13
C VAL A 529 7.11 -1.85 6.88
N ILE A 530 6.34 -0.87 7.31
CA ILE A 530 6.77 0.53 7.29
C ILE A 530 7.37 0.82 8.65
N TYR A 531 8.69 0.88 8.67
CA TYR A 531 9.43 1.32 9.84
C TYR A 531 9.19 2.80 10.11
N LYS A 532 9.30 3.19 11.38
CA LYS A 532 9.23 4.58 11.80
C LYS A 532 10.29 5.41 11.04
N PRO A 533 9.89 6.45 10.31
CA PRO A 533 10.80 7.20 9.46
C PRO A 533 11.76 7.99 10.34
N LYS A 534 13.02 8.05 9.91
CA LYS A 534 14.04 8.85 10.59
C LYS A 534 14.09 10.21 9.93
N LEU A 535 13.55 11.20 10.62
CA LEU A 535 13.53 12.56 10.13
C LEU A 535 14.81 13.29 10.55
N VAL A 536 15.25 14.25 9.75
CA VAL A 536 16.31 15.20 10.14
C VAL A 536 15.70 16.17 11.12
N ARG A 537 16.24 16.25 12.34
CA ARG A 537 15.78 17.20 13.34
C ARG A 537 15.97 18.65 12.88
N GLY A 538 14.94 19.47 13.06
CA GLY A 538 15.00 20.91 12.81
C GLY A 538 15.91 21.64 13.80
N ALA A 539 16.52 22.75 13.38
CA ALA A 539 17.34 23.57 14.26
C ALA A 539 16.51 24.11 15.44
N GLY A 540 16.89 23.75 16.68
CA GLY A 540 16.14 24.12 17.88
C GLY A 540 14.86 23.32 18.14
N GLU A 541 14.57 22.29 17.33
CA GLU A 541 13.42 21.40 17.54
C GLU A 541 13.59 20.59 18.83
N SER A 542 12.57 20.63 19.69
CA SER A 542 12.55 19.87 20.96
C SER A 542 12.37 18.37 20.71
N GLU A 543 12.68 17.54 21.70
CA GLU A 543 12.48 16.08 21.61
C GLU A 543 11.02 15.70 21.36
N GLY A 544 10.09 16.39 22.03
CA GLY A 544 8.66 16.18 21.81
C GLY A 544 8.24 16.51 20.38
N ALA A 545 8.60 17.69 19.88
CA ALA A 545 8.24 18.12 18.53
C ALA A 545 8.77 17.17 17.44
N TYR A 546 10.03 16.74 17.60
CA TYR A 546 10.63 15.74 16.70
C TYR A 546 9.87 14.41 16.73
N ARG A 547 9.53 13.88 17.93
CA ARG A 547 8.78 12.63 18.07
C ARG A 547 7.38 12.73 17.46
N THR A 548 6.69 13.85 17.63
CA THR A 548 5.38 14.11 17.01
C THR A 548 5.50 14.13 15.50
N ARG A 549 6.45 14.89 14.95
CA ARG A 549 6.67 14.97 13.50
C ARG A 549 7.00 13.60 12.90
N VAL A 550 7.86 12.82 13.57
CA VAL A 550 8.16 11.44 13.19
C VAL A 550 6.89 10.58 13.20
N ALA A 551 6.07 10.66 14.26
CA ALA A 551 4.86 9.86 14.39
C ALA A 551 3.80 10.23 13.34
N GLU A 552 3.62 11.52 13.06
CA GLU A 552 2.73 12.01 12.00
C GLU A 552 3.21 11.54 10.63
N GLN A 553 4.50 11.72 10.34
CA GLN A 553 5.08 11.26 9.09
C GLN A 553 4.91 9.75 8.91
N TRP A 554 5.16 9.00 9.99
CA TRP A 554 5.01 7.56 9.97
C TRP A 554 3.57 7.12 9.69
N LYS A 555 2.61 7.82 10.33
CA LYS A 555 1.18 7.62 10.08
C LYS A 555 0.86 7.85 8.60
N ARG A 556 1.31 8.96 8.01
CA ARG A 556 1.09 9.26 6.58
C ARG A 556 1.66 8.17 5.66
N ILE A 557 2.89 7.72 5.90
CA ILE A 557 3.49 6.65 5.08
C ILE A 557 2.68 5.36 5.18
N ARG A 558 2.17 5.00 6.38
CA ARG A 558 1.34 3.81 6.59
C ARG A 558 -0.03 3.91 5.92
N GLU A 559 -0.68 5.07 6.02
CA GLU A 559 -1.98 5.30 5.38
C GLU A 559 -1.90 5.22 3.85
N HIS A 560 -0.74 5.56 3.28
CA HIS A 560 -0.45 5.52 1.83
C HIS A 560 0.63 4.49 1.47
N ALA A 561 0.68 3.37 2.20
CA ALA A 561 1.72 2.35 2.04
C ALA A 561 1.81 1.84 0.60
N GLY A 562 0.66 1.58 -0.01
CA GLY A 562 0.59 1.04 -1.36
C GLY A 562 1.04 2.01 -2.45
N ASP A 563 0.71 3.29 -2.33
CA ASP A 563 1.19 4.33 -3.25
C ASP A 563 2.71 4.41 -3.26
N ASN A 564 3.30 4.45 -2.06
CA ASN A 564 4.74 4.55 -1.89
C ASN A 564 5.44 3.26 -2.33
N ASP A 565 4.88 2.09 -2.01
CA ASP A 565 5.40 0.80 -2.46
C ASP A 565 5.30 0.64 -3.99
N MET A 566 4.23 1.11 -4.64
CA MET A 566 4.05 0.95 -6.08
C MET A 566 5.16 1.63 -6.88
N VAL A 567 5.72 2.75 -6.38
CA VAL A 567 6.90 3.41 -6.97
C VAL A 567 8.08 2.45 -7.12
N GLU A 568 8.27 1.54 -6.15
CA GLU A 568 9.37 0.56 -6.16
C GLU A 568 8.98 -0.79 -6.78
N GLN A 569 7.71 -1.20 -6.63
CA GLN A 569 7.26 -2.56 -6.92
C GLN A 569 6.55 -2.72 -8.27
N TRP A 570 6.21 -1.65 -9.00
CA TRP A 570 5.44 -1.77 -10.25
C TRP A 570 6.06 -2.74 -11.26
N SER A 571 7.38 -2.69 -11.46
CA SER A 571 8.11 -3.52 -12.46
C SER A 571 8.14 -5.02 -12.11
N ARG A 572 7.68 -5.32 -10.92
CA ARG A 572 7.84 -6.58 -10.19
C ARG A 572 6.52 -7.40 -10.27
N LEU A 573 5.40 -6.75 -10.60
CA LEU A 573 4.08 -7.32 -10.89
C LEU A 573 4.05 -8.09 -12.23
N GLY A 574 3.11 -9.04 -12.39
CA GLY A 574 3.05 -9.92 -13.56
C GLY A 574 2.22 -9.36 -14.73
N PHE A 575 2.49 -9.88 -15.93
CA PHE A 575 1.73 -9.58 -17.15
C PHE A 575 0.68 -10.65 -17.41
N VAL A 576 -0.53 -10.24 -17.78
CA VAL A 576 -1.64 -11.12 -18.14
C VAL A 576 -1.61 -11.42 -19.62
N VAL A 577 -1.36 -12.68 -19.95
CA VAL A 577 -1.11 -13.14 -21.33
C VAL A 577 -1.84 -14.44 -21.63
N PRO A 578 -2.14 -14.75 -22.90
CA PRO A 578 -2.83 -15.97 -23.25
C PRO A 578 -1.96 -17.21 -23.01
N ARG A 579 -2.62 -18.25 -22.52
CA ARG A 579 -2.15 -19.63 -22.42
C ARG A 579 -3.26 -20.57 -22.91
N ARG A 580 -2.87 -21.78 -23.31
CA ARG A 580 -3.82 -22.84 -23.71
C ARG A 580 -4.00 -23.82 -22.57
N ALA A 581 -5.23 -23.96 -22.09
CA ALA A 581 -5.58 -25.00 -21.14
C ALA A 581 -5.52 -26.40 -21.79
N PRO A 582 -5.51 -27.50 -21.01
CA PRO A 582 -5.46 -28.87 -21.55
C PRO A 582 -6.59 -29.22 -22.52
N ASP A 583 -7.76 -28.58 -22.38
CA ASP A 583 -8.92 -28.73 -23.27
C ASP A 583 -8.82 -27.89 -24.56
N GLY A 584 -7.74 -27.13 -24.73
CA GLY A 584 -7.48 -26.26 -25.88
C GLY A 584 -8.09 -24.86 -25.79
N SER A 585 -8.84 -24.55 -24.72
CA SER A 585 -9.42 -23.22 -24.49
C SER A 585 -8.35 -22.16 -24.24
N ARG A 586 -8.68 -20.90 -24.57
CA ARG A 586 -7.83 -19.72 -24.29
C ARG A 586 -8.09 -19.28 -22.86
N THR A 587 -7.04 -19.24 -22.06
CA THR A 587 -7.05 -18.70 -20.69
C THR A 587 -6.06 -17.56 -20.61
N LEU A 588 -6.45 -16.41 -20.04
CA LEU A 588 -5.50 -15.35 -19.71
C LEU A 588 -4.93 -15.61 -18.31
N VAL A 589 -3.60 -15.61 -18.21
CA VAL A 589 -2.84 -16.01 -17.02
C VAL A 589 -1.82 -14.92 -16.68
N GLU A 590 -1.69 -14.58 -15.40
CA GLU A 590 -0.60 -13.72 -14.92
C GLU A 590 0.71 -14.48 -14.91
N THR A 591 1.68 -13.97 -15.64
CA THR A 591 3.01 -14.58 -15.86
C THR A 591 4.10 -13.55 -15.58
N GLU A 592 5.36 -13.97 -15.47
CA GLU A 592 6.51 -13.08 -15.28
C GLU A 592 6.46 -12.23 -14.00
N ARG A 593 5.56 -12.56 -13.05
CA ARG A 593 5.54 -11.98 -11.71
C ARG A 593 6.82 -12.38 -10.97
N SER A 594 7.48 -11.42 -10.32
CA SER A 594 8.59 -11.77 -9.44
C SER A 594 8.07 -12.55 -8.23
N VAL A 595 8.73 -13.67 -7.93
CA VAL A 595 8.37 -14.62 -6.88
C VAL A 595 8.40 -14.03 -5.45
N HIS A 596 8.98 -12.84 -5.27
CA HIS A 596 9.10 -12.16 -3.97
C HIS A 596 8.14 -10.99 -3.80
N VAL A 597 7.40 -10.63 -4.86
CA VAL A 597 6.52 -9.47 -4.84
C VAL A 597 5.22 -9.87 -4.21
N GLY A 598 5.06 -9.39 -2.98
CA GLY A 598 3.85 -9.52 -2.21
C GLY A 598 3.77 -10.72 -1.29
N LEU A 599 4.91 -11.16 -0.75
CA LEU A 599 4.88 -11.90 0.51
C LEU A 599 4.77 -10.87 1.65
N SER A 600 3.64 -10.89 2.35
CA SER A 600 3.54 -10.27 3.67
C SER A 600 4.46 -11.00 4.66
N ASP A 601 4.75 -10.41 5.81
CA ASP A 601 5.56 -11.07 6.84
C ASP A 601 4.98 -12.41 7.28
N ARG A 602 3.66 -12.57 7.27
CA ARG A 602 2.98 -13.86 7.49
C ARG A 602 3.36 -14.91 6.45
N ALA A 603 3.40 -14.49 5.19
CA ALA A 603 3.74 -15.37 4.09
C ALA A 603 5.23 -15.73 4.15
N TRP A 604 6.10 -14.79 4.50
CA TRP A 604 7.50 -15.08 4.83
C TRP A 604 7.62 -16.07 5.99
N PHE A 605 6.94 -15.80 7.11
CA PHE A 605 6.91 -16.66 8.28
C PHE A 605 6.49 -18.10 7.95
N TYR A 606 5.43 -18.28 7.15
CA TYR A 606 4.99 -19.62 6.75
C TYR A 606 5.99 -20.29 5.79
N THR A 607 6.43 -19.57 4.76
CA THR A 607 7.28 -20.16 3.71
C THR A 607 8.66 -20.54 4.24
N LEU A 608 9.25 -19.73 5.12
CA LEU A 608 10.59 -19.96 5.68
C LEU A 608 10.62 -21.11 6.71
N GLN A 609 9.48 -21.50 7.28
CA GLN A 609 9.34 -22.73 8.07
C GLN A 609 9.27 -24.00 7.22
N HIS A 610 9.12 -23.88 5.88
CA HIS A 610 9.04 -25.02 4.96
C HIS A 610 10.03 -24.88 3.80
N PRO A 611 11.35 -24.79 4.09
CA PRO A 611 12.37 -24.53 3.07
C PRO A 611 12.35 -25.55 1.92
N ASP A 612 12.02 -26.81 2.18
CA ASP A 612 11.91 -27.86 1.16
C ASP A 612 10.74 -27.67 0.18
N ARG A 613 9.67 -26.98 0.62
CA ARG A 613 8.49 -26.68 -0.21
C ARG A 613 8.66 -25.38 -0.99
N PHE A 614 9.52 -24.48 -0.51
CA PHE A 614 9.67 -23.10 -1.02
C PHE A 614 11.14 -22.75 -1.29
N PRO A 615 11.84 -23.48 -2.18
CA PRO A 615 13.28 -23.30 -2.42
C PRO A 615 13.64 -21.92 -3.01
N GLU A 616 12.71 -21.26 -3.70
CA GLU A 616 12.95 -19.90 -4.21
C GLU A 616 12.86 -18.85 -3.10
N GLN A 617 11.97 -19.03 -2.12
CA GLN A 617 11.89 -18.17 -0.94
C GLN A 617 13.13 -18.32 -0.07
N VAL A 618 13.69 -19.54 0.04
CA VAL A 618 14.99 -19.76 0.67
C VAL A 618 16.04 -18.87 0.01
N LYS A 619 16.25 -18.97 -1.31
CA LYS A 619 17.24 -18.16 -2.04
C LYS A 619 17.09 -16.65 -1.80
N ALA A 620 15.85 -16.17 -1.70
CA ALA A 620 15.56 -14.76 -1.52
C ALA A 620 15.60 -14.25 -0.10
N ALA A 621 15.52 -15.15 0.89
CA ALA A 621 15.71 -14.81 2.29
C ALA A 621 17.06 -14.10 2.52
N ARG A 622 18.09 -14.37 1.69
CA ARG A 622 19.36 -13.62 1.72
C ARG A 622 19.17 -12.12 1.53
N GLU A 623 18.39 -11.74 0.52
CA GLU A 623 18.19 -10.33 0.19
C GLU A 623 17.25 -9.66 1.21
N TYR A 624 16.26 -10.40 1.70
CA TYR A 624 15.43 -9.96 2.83
C TYR A 624 16.27 -9.64 4.06
N VAL A 625 17.19 -10.53 4.47
CA VAL A 625 18.11 -10.31 5.59
C VAL A 625 19.02 -9.10 5.35
N ARG A 626 19.59 -8.96 4.15
CA ARG A 626 20.45 -7.81 3.82
C ARG A 626 19.70 -6.48 3.90
N LYS A 627 18.43 -6.45 3.51
CA LYS A 627 17.58 -5.25 3.64
C LYS A 627 17.40 -4.87 5.11
N VAL A 628 17.04 -5.83 5.96
CA VAL A 628 16.89 -5.61 7.41
C VAL A 628 18.20 -5.10 8.04
N LEU A 629 19.34 -5.71 7.68
CA LEU A 629 20.66 -5.29 8.16
C LEU A 629 21.04 -3.88 7.67
N ALA A 630 20.70 -3.52 6.44
CA ALA A 630 20.95 -2.18 5.90
C ALA A 630 20.15 -1.11 6.70
N ASP A 631 18.90 -1.40 7.05
CA ASP A 631 18.09 -0.52 7.88
C ASP A 631 18.68 -0.33 9.28
N ALA A 632 19.22 -1.41 9.87
CA ALA A 632 19.94 -1.37 11.14
C ALA A 632 21.20 -0.49 11.08
N VAL A 633 21.98 -0.58 10.00
CA VAL A 633 23.14 0.30 9.75
C VAL A 633 22.71 1.76 9.68
N VAL A 634 21.60 2.06 9.01
CA VAL A 634 21.04 3.42 9.00
C VAL A 634 20.58 3.84 10.39
N THR A 635 20.04 2.93 11.23
CA THR A 635 19.61 3.24 12.60
C THR A 635 20.76 3.64 13.50
N GLN A 636 21.79 2.80 13.62
CA GLN A 636 22.89 3.03 14.54
C GLN A 636 23.74 4.26 14.18
N ASN A 637 23.83 4.61 12.89
CA ASN A 637 24.58 5.78 12.42
C ASN A 637 23.78 7.09 12.49
N SER A 638 22.51 7.04 12.93
CA SER A 638 21.72 8.25 13.14
C SER A 638 22.35 9.09 14.26
N PRO A 639 22.48 10.43 14.09
CA PRO A 639 22.93 11.33 15.16
C PRO A 639 22.12 11.23 16.46
N HIS A 640 20.89 10.72 16.37
CA HIS A 640 19.94 10.56 17.47
C HIS A 640 19.83 9.11 17.97
N ALA A 641 20.65 8.19 17.49
CA ALA A 641 20.67 6.83 18.03
C ALA A 641 20.97 6.88 19.55
N PRO A 642 20.24 6.13 20.40
CA PRO A 642 20.57 5.96 21.80
C PRO A 642 22.03 5.56 21.98
N GLN A 643 22.66 6.00 23.09
CA GLN A 643 24.07 5.65 23.34
C GLN A 643 24.27 4.13 23.33
N THR A 644 23.30 3.36 23.80
CA THR A 644 23.29 1.91 23.80
C THR A 644 23.35 1.29 22.40
N LEU A 645 22.90 1.99 21.35
CA LEU A 645 22.83 1.51 19.97
C LEU A 645 23.95 2.05 19.04
N ARG A 646 24.62 3.14 19.43
CA ARG A 646 25.65 3.78 18.57
C ARG A 646 26.83 2.86 18.30
N PRO A 647 27.38 2.87 17.07
CA PRO A 647 28.58 2.11 16.74
C PRO A 647 29.75 2.59 17.60
N PHE A 648 30.61 1.66 17.98
CA PHE A 648 31.85 1.94 18.69
C PHE A 648 32.94 1.00 18.19
N ARG A 649 34.19 1.41 18.38
CA ARG A 649 35.34 0.57 18.04
C ARG A 649 35.47 -0.55 19.07
N TYR A 650 35.63 -1.78 18.60
CA TYR A 650 35.81 -2.91 19.49
C TYR A 650 37.16 -2.88 20.19
N THR A 651 37.10 -2.95 21.51
CA THR A 651 38.10 -3.58 22.38
C THR A 651 37.31 -4.42 23.39
N ARG A 652 37.97 -5.35 24.10
CA ARG A 652 37.31 -6.13 25.14
C ARG A 652 36.69 -5.22 26.20
N GLU A 653 37.44 -4.19 26.62
CA GLU A 653 37.01 -3.21 27.62
C GLU A 653 35.82 -2.38 27.13
N ASN A 654 35.85 -1.88 25.89
CA ASN A 654 34.72 -1.09 25.36
C ASN A 654 33.44 -1.93 25.22
N LEU A 655 33.57 -3.22 24.88
CA LEU A 655 32.41 -4.13 24.84
C LEU A 655 31.85 -4.33 26.25
N GLU A 656 32.69 -4.66 27.22
CA GLU A 656 32.28 -4.85 28.62
C GLU A 656 31.62 -3.59 29.19
N GLU A 657 32.21 -2.41 28.99
CA GLU A 657 31.62 -1.12 29.42
C GLU A 657 30.25 -0.85 28.76
N ARG A 658 30.10 -1.20 27.47
CA ARG A 658 28.82 -1.06 26.76
C ARG A 658 27.77 -2.00 27.34
N LEU A 659 28.13 -3.25 27.60
CA LEU A 659 27.25 -4.26 28.16
C LEU A 659 26.81 -3.92 29.58
N ASP A 660 27.72 -3.41 30.41
CA ASP A 660 27.43 -2.93 31.76
C ASP A 660 26.49 -1.72 31.75
N LEU A 661 26.67 -0.79 30.80
CA LEU A 661 25.77 0.35 30.62
C LEU A 661 24.34 -0.11 30.30
N ILE A 662 24.20 -1.04 29.34
CA ILE A 662 22.90 -1.59 28.93
C ILE A 662 22.24 -2.33 30.10
N TYR A 663 22.99 -3.22 30.75
CA TYR A 663 22.49 -4.01 31.88
C TYR A 663 22.05 -3.11 33.05
N THR A 664 22.86 -2.11 33.39
CA THR A 664 22.54 -1.16 34.47
C THR A 664 21.28 -0.36 34.17
N GLN A 665 21.11 0.09 32.92
CA GLN A 665 19.91 0.81 32.52
C GLN A 665 18.66 -0.07 32.66
N LEU A 666 18.71 -1.30 32.15
CA LEU A 666 17.57 -2.23 32.25
C LEU A 666 17.26 -2.62 33.69
N ALA A 667 18.28 -2.81 34.54
CA ALA A 667 18.10 -3.06 35.96
C ALA A 667 17.38 -1.89 36.66
N GLN A 668 17.77 -0.65 36.35
CA GLN A 668 17.12 0.53 36.90
C GLN A 668 15.66 0.66 36.43
N GLU A 669 15.39 0.35 35.17
CA GLU A 669 14.04 0.35 34.61
C GLU A 669 13.16 -0.74 35.26
N ALA A 670 13.70 -1.94 35.47
CA ALA A 670 13.04 -3.05 36.15
C ALA A 670 12.77 -2.72 37.64
N ASP A 671 13.75 -2.21 38.37
CA ASP A 671 13.60 -1.79 39.78
C ASP A 671 12.57 -0.66 39.93
N ALA A 672 12.42 0.16 38.89
CA ALA A 672 11.44 1.24 38.84
C ALA A 672 10.06 0.79 38.33
N TYR A 673 9.87 -0.46 37.91
CA TYR A 673 8.55 -0.94 37.49
C TYR A 673 7.68 -1.29 38.71
N ASP A 674 6.39 -1.00 38.62
CA ASP A 674 5.41 -1.42 39.62
C ASP A 674 4.10 -1.75 38.91
N ALA A 675 3.79 -3.04 38.79
CA ALA A 675 2.57 -3.53 38.15
C ALA A 675 1.28 -3.07 38.85
N ALA A 676 1.36 -2.66 40.13
CA ALA A 676 0.23 -2.14 40.89
C ALA A 676 0.02 -0.62 40.73
N ASP A 677 0.93 0.11 40.07
CA ASP A 677 0.75 1.53 39.77
C ASP A 677 0.14 1.73 38.36
N PRO A 678 -1.17 1.96 38.22
CA PRO A 678 -1.84 2.16 36.92
C PRO A 678 -1.36 3.42 36.16
N ARG A 679 -0.53 4.26 36.80
CA ARG A 679 0.09 5.45 36.19
C ARG A 679 1.40 5.12 35.44
N ARG A 680 2.02 3.95 35.69
CA ARG A 680 3.28 3.55 35.05
C ARG A 680 3.11 2.70 33.79
N ASP A 681 2.02 1.94 33.65
CA ASP A 681 1.67 1.25 32.40
C ASP A 681 0.28 1.70 31.89
N PRO A 682 0.21 2.70 30.98
CA PRO A 682 -1.05 3.21 30.49
C PRO A 682 -1.75 2.27 29.50
N LEU A 683 -1.03 1.28 28.95
CA LEU A 683 -1.53 0.39 27.90
C LEU A 683 -2.05 -0.93 28.47
N PHE A 684 -1.32 -1.53 29.42
CA PHE A 684 -1.61 -2.87 29.92
C PHE A 684 -2.21 -2.85 31.33
N ARG A 685 -3.35 -2.17 31.49
CA ARG A 685 -4.02 -1.95 32.78
C ARG A 685 -4.98 -3.06 33.20
N THR A 686 -5.45 -3.85 32.23
CA THR A 686 -6.45 -4.89 32.48
C THR A 686 -5.91 -6.25 32.11
N ARG A 687 -6.46 -7.29 32.74
CA ARG A 687 -6.11 -8.68 32.41
C ARG A 687 -6.28 -8.94 30.92
N GLU A 688 -7.33 -8.41 30.29
CA GLU A 688 -7.61 -8.57 28.85
C GLU A 688 -6.52 -7.95 27.98
N SER A 689 -6.04 -6.74 28.32
CA SER A 689 -4.95 -6.08 27.59
C SER A 689 -3.64 -6.87 27.68
N VAL A 690 -3.35 -7.49 28.83
CA VAL A 690 -2.19 -8.36 29.03
C VAL A 690 -2.34 -9.67 28.25
N VAL A 691 -3.53 -10.28 28.28
CA VAL A 691 -3.85 -11.48 27.50
C VAL A 691 -3.70 -11.20 26.00
N GLU A 692 -4.11 -10.02 25.53
CA GLU A 692 -3.90 -9.62 24.14
C GLU A 692 -2.41 -9.50 23.81
N ARG A 693 -1.59 -8.89 24.69
CA ARG A 693 -0.13 -8.89 24.50
C ARG A 693 0.45 -10.30 24.36
N VAL A 694 0.04 -11.22 25.22
CA VAL A 694 0.46 -12.64 25.16
C VAL A 694 0.01 -13.28 23.84
N ARG A 695 -1.22 -13.05 23.39
CA ARG A 695 -1.71 -13.54 22.08
C ARG A 695 -0.82 -13.03 20.93
N GLN A 696 -0.50 -11.73 20.94
CA GLN A 696 0.24 -11.10 19.85
C GLN A 696 1.72 -11.51 19.81
N MET A 697 2.31 -11.90 20.94
CA MET A 697 3.69 -12.39 21.01
C MET A 697 3.85 -13.87 20.59
N ALA A 698 2.73 -14.58 20.35
CA ALA A 698 2.76 -16.01 20.03
C ALA A 698 3.63 -16.41 18.83
N PRO A 699 3.64 -15.70 17.68
CA PRO A 699 4.51 -16.08 16.56
C PRO A 699 6.00 -16.07 16.90
N PHE A 700 6.42 -15.19 17.83
CA PHE A 700 7.80 -15.08 18.29
C PHE A 700 8.12 -16.13 19.36
N ASN A 701 7.38 -16.12 20.47
CA ASN A 701 7.69 -17.01 21.60
C ASN A 701 7.45 -18.51 21.32
N LEU A 702 6.62 -18.86 20.33
CA LEU A 702 6.48 -20.26 19.90
C LEU A 702 7.65 -20.74 19.02
N LEU A 703 8.47 -19.81 18.50
CA LEU A 703 9.67 -20.09 17.71
C LEU A 703 10.96 -19.80 18.48
N ASP A 704 10.91 -19.80 19.80
CA ASP A 704 12.08 -19.50 20.60
C ASP A 704 13.25 -20.48 20.30
N GLY A 705 14.47 -19.93 20.22
CA GLY A 705 15.66 -20.61 19.72
C GLY A 705 15.79 -20.75 18.20
N VAL A 706 14.81 -20.33 17.39
CA VAL A 706 14.82 -20.59 15.93
C VAL A 706 16.00 -19.98 15.18
N TRP A 707 16.53 -18.85 15.66
CA TRP A 707 17.64 -18.15 15.00
C TRP A 707 18.93 -18.99 14.96
N LEU A 708 19.06 -19.98 15.85
CA LEU A 708 20.20 -20.90 15.94
C LEU A 708 19.93 -22.28 15.34
N ARG A 709 18.75 -22.57 14.76
CA ARG A 709 18.38 -23.92 14.32
C ARG A 709 19.33 -24.60 13.34
N ASN A 710 20.15 -23.83 12.61
CA ASN A 710 21.15 -24.32 11.67
C ASN A 710 22.58 -23.92 12.05
N ILE A 711 22.81 -23.43 13.27
CA ILE A 711 24.08 -22.83 13.67
C ILE A 711 25.25 -23.82 13.58
N THR A 712 24.98 -25.12 13.74
CA THR A 712 25.98 -26.20 13.62
C THR A 712 25.74 -27.02 12.35
N PRO A 713 26.57 -26.87 11.29
CA PRO A 713 26.54 -27.78 10.16
C PRO A 713 27.03 -29.17 10.59
N ALA A 714 26.75 -30.20 9.79
CA ALA A 714 27.27 -31.55 9.99
C ALA A 714 28.80 -31.63 9.70
N LYS A 715 29.61 -30.97 10.54
CA LYS A 715 31.07 -30.86 10.50
C LYS A 715 31.63 -30.80 11.94
N PRO A 716 32.96 -30.98 12.17
CA PRO A 716 33.55 -30.68 13.47
C PRO A 716 33.25 -29.24 13.89
N ILE A 717 32.80 -29.06 15.12
CA ILE A 717 32.46 -27.75 15.70
C ILE A 717 33.63 -27.21 16.52
N ASP A 718 33.81 -25.90 16.51
CA ASP A 718 34.77 -25.19 17.35
C ASP A 718 34.11 -24.69 18.65
N ASP A 719 34.90 -24.05 19.53
CA ASP A 719 34.42 -23.56 20.82
C ASP A 719 33.31 -22.50 20.68
N VAL A 720 33.34 -21.67 19.63
CA VAL A 720 32.32 -20.63 19.39
C VAL A 720 30.99 -21.29 19.03
N HIS A 721 31.01 -22.25 18.10
CA HIS A 721 29.82 -23.01 17.70
C HIS A 721 29.30 -23.88 18.85
N ALA A 722 30.18 -24.41 19.71
CA ALA A 722 29.78 -25.19 20.88
C ALA A 722 29.00 -24.32 21.90
N LEU A 723 29.41 -23.07 22.12
CA LEU A 723 28.68 -22.14 22.99
C LEU A 723 27.27 -21.83 22.45
N LEU A 724 27.17 -21.50 21.17
CA LEU A 724 25.86 -21.23 20.53
C LEU A 724 24.97 -22.48 20.49
N PHE A 725 25.55 -23.65 20.27
CA PHE A 725 24.80 -24.91 20.29
C PHE A 725 24.27 -25.23 21.70
N THR A 726 25.02 -24.90 22.75
CA THR A 726 24.53 -25.03 24.14
C THR A 726 23.30 -24.18 24.37
N ILE A 727 23.31 -22.90 23.94
CA ILE A 727 22.15 -22.00 24.01
C ILE A 727 20.95 -22.66 23.29
N TRP A 728 21.09 -22.95 21.99
CA TRP A 728 20.02 -23.57 21.19
C TRP A 728 19.46 -24.85 21.80
N LYS A 729 20.34 -25.73 22.31
CA LYS A 729 19.95 -27.00 22.91
C LYS A 729 19.08 -26.78 24.16
N GLU A 730 19.39 -25.77 24.96
CA GLU A 730 18.62 -25.41 26.15
C GLU A 730 17.27 -24.77 25.79
N GLU A 731 17.22 -23.90 24.78
CA GLU A 731 15.96 -23.32 24.23
C GLU A 731 14.94 -24.41 23.82
N VAL A 732 15.43 -25.46 23.14
CA VAL A 732 14.58 -26.58 22.73
C VAL A 732 14.30 -27.59 23.86
N GLY A 733 14.81 -27.34 25.07
CA GLY A 733 14.53 -28.07 26.30
C GLY A 733 15.47 -29.22 26.64
N ASP A 734 16.59 -29.39 25.92
CA ASP A 734 17.62 -30.43 26.15
C ASP A 734 17.03 -31.87 26.25
N GLY A 735 16.01 -32.16 25.44
CA GLY A 735 15.30 -33.43 25.44
C GLY A 735 14.24 -33.59 26.55
N ASN A 736 13.99 -32.56 27.35
CA ASN A 736 12.92 -32.49 28.34
C ASN A 736 11.79 -31.55 27.86
N PRO A 737 10.63 -32.08 27.46
CA PRO A 737 9.50 -31.26 26.98
C PRO A 737 9.00 -30.24 28.01
N ALA A 738 9.18 -30.47 29.30
CA ALA A 738 8.77 -29.53 30.36
C ALA A 738 9.69 -28.30 30.46
N LEU A 739 10.86 -28.36 29.83
CA LEU A 739 11.83 -27.25 29.73
C LEU A 739 11.86 -26.66 28.32
N ASN A 740 11.08 -27.18 27.39
CA ASN A 740 11.02 -26.64 26.03
C ASN A 740 10.24 -25.31 26.02
N HIS A 741 10.87 -24.26 25.49
CA HIS A 741 10.34 -22.90 25.56
C HIS A 741 9.01 -22.76 24.83
N SER A 742 8.92 -23.27 23.59
CA SER A 742 7.68 -23.29 22.81
C SER A 742 6.54 -24.00 23.54
N SER A 743 6.82 -25.14 24.18
CA SER A 743 5.84 -25.92 24.94
C SER A 743 5.37 -25.17 26.19
N LEU A 744 6.27 -24.47 26.89
CA LEU A 744 5.90 -23.63 28.04
C LEU A 744 4.99 -22.47 27.62
N TYR A 745 5.27 -21.85 26.47
CA TYR A 745 4.44 -20.76 25.95
C TYR A 745 3.08 -21.24 25.43
N GLU A 746 3.03 -22.39 24.75
CA GLU A 746 1.77 -23.03 24.33
C GLU A 746 0.87 -23.34 25.53
N ASN A 747 1.45 -23.89 26.61
CA ASN A 747 0.72 -24.11 27.86
C ASN A 747 0.17 -22.81 28.48
N LEU A 748 0.91 -21.70 28.39
CA LEU A 748 0.42 -20.38 28.83
C LEU A 748 -0.78 -19.93 27.98
N LEU A 749 -0.70 -20.07 26.66
CA LEU A 749 -1.81 -19.74 25.76
C LEU A 749 -3.06 -20.57 26.08
N GLU A 750 -2.91 -21.89 26.26
CA GLU A 750 -4.02 -22.79 26.58
C GLU A 750 -4.69 -22.45 27.93
N GLN A 751 -3.89 -22.12 28.96
CA GLN A 751 -4.42 -21.67 30.26
C GLN A 751 -5.24 -20.36 30.15
N LEU A 752 -4.90 -19.52 29.18
CA LEU A 752 -5.63 -18.29 28.87
C LEU A 752 -6.84 -18.52 27.95
N GLY A 753 -7.11 -19.76 27.54
CA GLY A 753 -8.18 -20.12 26.61
C GLY A 753 -7.87 -19.77 25.15
N ILE A 754 -6.60 -19.55 24.82
CA ILE A 754 -6.14 -19.24 23.47
C ILE A 754 -5.64 -20.53 22.82
N PHE A 755 -6.41 -21.08 21.89
CA PHE A 755 -6.06 -22.28 21.14
C PHE A 755 -5.68 -21.91 19.71
N LEU A 756 -4.38 -21.87 19.43
CA LEU A 756 -3.85 -21.59 18.09
C LEU A 756 -3.61 -22.90 17.33
N PRO A 757 -3.69 -22.90 15.99
CA PRO A 757 -3.19 -24.01 15.18
C PRO A 757 -1.69 -24.26 15.43
N PRO A 758 -1.12 -25.39 14.96
CA PRO A 758 0.33 -25.58 14.98
C PRO A 758 1.07 -24.40 14.34
N VAL A 759 2.17 -23.93 14.96
CA VAL A 759 2.90 -22.71 14.55
C VAL A 759 3.43 -22.76 13.12
N ASP A 760 3.74 -23.95 12.61
CA ASP A 760 4.16 -24.20 11.24
C ASP A 760 2.97 -24.40 10.27
N SER A 761 1.73 -24.36 10.73
CA SER A 761 0.60 -24.54 9.83
C SER A 761 0.26 -23.27 9.05
N TYR A 762 -0.25 -23.44 7.82
CA TYR A 762 -0.77 -22.31 7.06
C TYR A 762 -1.89 -21.61 7.82
N ALA A 763 -2.73 -22.38 8.53
CA ALA A 763 -3.82 -21.88 9.35
C ALA A 763 -3.34 -20.89 10.43
N PHE A 764 -2.18 -21.12 11.05
CA PHE A 764 -1.56 -20.20 12.01
C PHE A 764 -1.19 -18.88 11.34
N SER A 765 -0.46 -18.93 10.22
CA SER A 765 -0.04 -17.72 9.50
C SER A 765 -1.21 -16.84 9.05
N THR A 766 -2.38 -17.45 8.79
CA THR A 766 -3.60 -16.76 8.36
C THR A 766 -4.51 -16.27 9.51
N ARG A 767 -4.10 -16.41 10.78
CA ARG A 767 -4.90 -15.94 11.93
C ARG A 767 -4.97 -14.42 11.96
N ARG A 768 -6.16 -13.89 11.66
CA ARG A 768 -6.43 -12.45 11.52
C ARG A 768 -6.47 -11.71 12.86
N GLU A 769 -6.67 -12.41 13.96
CA GLU A 769 -6.62 -11.84 15.30
C GLU A 769 -5.20 -11.55 15.77
N ILE A 770 -4.19 -12.25 15.23
CA ILE A 770 -2.78 -11.89 15.40
C ILE A 770 -2.53 -10.70 14.45
N LEU A 771 -1.70 -9.73 14.83
CA LEU A 771 -1.32 -8.59 14.00
C LEU A 771 -0.30 -9.00 12.94
N ASP A 772 -0.29 -8.32 11.79
CA ASP A 772 0.69 -8.61 10.72
C ASP A 772 2.13 -8.36 11.19
N SER A 773 2.34 -7.31 11.98
CA SER A 773 3.63 -6.96 12.58
C SER A 773 4.13 -7.96 13.62
N ALA A 774 3.28 -8.88 14.10
CA ALA A 774 3.72 -9.95 14.99
C ALA A 774 4.58 -11.00 14.28
N TYR A 775 4.52 -11.05 12.95
CA TYR A 775 5.28 -12.00 12.15
C TYR A 775 6.61 -11.42 11.66
N THR A 776 6.85 -10.12 11.81
CA THR A 776 8.04 -9.45 11.25
C THR A 776 9.34 -9.97 11.84
N VAL A 777 9.48 -9.91 13.17
CA VAL A 777 10.69 -10.38 13.85
C VAL A 777 10.88 -11.88 13.59
N PRO A 778 9.88 -12.75 13.83
CA PRO A 778 10.03 -14.19 13.57
C PRO A 778 10.39 -14.52 12.12
N ALA A 779 9.83 -13.80 11.13
CA ALA A 779 10.22 -13.96 9.73
C ALA A 779 11.71 -13.63 9.50
N PHE A 780 12.23 -12.59 10.16
CA PHE A 780 13.66 -12.26 10.15
C PHE A 780 14.52 -13.37 10.77
N GLU A 781 14.14 -13.91 11.93
CA GLU A 781 14.87 -15.00 12.59
C GLU A 781 14.90 -16.27 11.72
N LEU A 782 13.74 -16.61 11.14
CA LEU A 782 13.61 -17.71 10.19
C LEU A 782 14.46 -17.49 8.94
N ALA A 783 14.61 -16.25 8.47
CA ALA A 783 15.36 -15.94 7.25
C ALA A 783 16.88 -15.97 7.49
N ILE A 784 17.36 -15.31 8.55
CA ILE A 784 18.80 -15.23 8.86
C ILE A 784 19.37 -16.60 9.23
N SER A 785 18.60 -17.42 9.95
CA SER A 785 18.99 -18.79 10.32
C SER A 785 19.10 -19.76 9.14
N LEU A 786 18.63 -19.42 7.93
CA LEU A 786 18.87 -20.25 6.73
C LEU A 786 20.31 -20.14 6.22
N TYR A 787 21.03 -19.08 6.59
CA TYR A 787 22.36 -18.78 6.08
C TYR A 787 23.37 -18.48 7.20
N PRO A 788 23.54 -19.42 8.16
CA PRO A 788 24.32 -19.19 9.37
C PRO A 788 25.81 -18.96 9.09
N GLU A 789 26.36 -19.54 8.02
CA GLU A 789 27.75 -19.30 7.62
C GLU A 789 27.95 -17.92 6.96
N GLU A 790 26.95 -17.44 6.22
CA GLU A 790 27.03 -16.14 5.54
C GLU A 790 26.86 -15.00 6.54
N PHE A 791 25.86 -15.12 7.44
CA PHE A 791 25.51 -14.11 8.44
C PHE A 791 26.00 -14.46 9.86
N PHE A 792 27.06 -15.25 9.98
CA PHE A 792 27.58 -15.72 11.28
C PHE A 792 27.86 -14.58 12.28
N PRO A 793 28.56 -13.50 11.89
CA PRO A 793 28.80 -12.40 12.83
C PRO A 793 27.50 -11.71 13.25
N GLU A 794 26.57 -11.47 12.32
CA GLU A 794 25.27 -10.89 12.64
C GLU A 794 24.47 -11.77 13.61
N LEU A 795 24.51 -13.10 13.45
CA LEU A 795 23.89 -14.06 14.38
C LEU A 795 24.50 -13.99 15.79
N LEU A 796 25.82 -13.81 15.91
CA LEU A 796 26.46 -13.59 17.21
C LEU A 796 25.90 -12.35 17.91
N GLY A 797 25.76 -11.24 17.17
CA GLY A 797 25.21 -10.00 17.70
C GLY A 797 23.73 -10.09 18.06
N MET A 798 22.94 -10.75 17.23
CA MET A 798 21.52 -11.02 17.50
C MET A 798 21.35 -11.89 18.74
N THR A 799 22.16 -12.94 18.88
CA THR A 799 22.16 -13.80 20.08
C THR A 799 22.54 -12.97 21.31
N LEU A 800 23.57 -12.13 21.23
CA LEU A 800 23.93 -11.25 22.35
C LEU A 800 22.77 -10.35 22.78
N HIS A 801 21.98 -9.79 21.86
CA HIS A 801 20.84 -8.96 22.23
C HIS A 801 19.76 -9.76 22.97
N LEU A 802 19.33 -10.89 22.39
CA LEU A 802 18.30 -11.78 22.94
C LEU A 802 18.64 -12.20 24.38
N GLU A 803 19.90 -12.60 24.59
CA GLU A 803 20.33 -13.18 25.86
C GLU A 803 20.78 -12.13 26.89
N TRP A 804 21.33 -10.99 26.46
CA TRP A 804 21.89 -10.00 27.40
C TRP A 804 20.88 -8.99 27.95
N GLU A 805 19.86 -8.62 27.16
CA GLU A 805 18.85 -7.63 27.56
C GLU A 805 17.70 -8.22 28.42
N ILE A 806 17.93 -9.38 29.04
CA ILE A 806 16.90 -10.16 29.74
C ILE A 806 16.17 -9.40 30.87
N LEU A 807 16.83 -8.42 31.52
CA LEU A 807 16.17 -7.62 32.56
C LEU A 807 14.98 -6.80 32.04
N GLY A 808 14.92 -6.54 30.72
CA GLY A 808 13.74 -5.93 30.08
C GLY A 808 12.48 -6.80 30.14
N VAL A 809 12.60 -8.08 30.47
CA VAL A 809 11.49 -9.03 30.63
C VAL A 809 10.89 -9.01 32.03
N VAL A 810 11.62 -8.52 33.04
CA VAL A 810 11.16 -8.45 34.44
C VAL A 810 9.81 -7.73 34.57
N PRO A 811 9.58 -6.55 33.96
CA PRO A 811 8.28 -5.90 33.98
C PRO A 811 7.13 -6.77 33.46
N MET A 812 7.37 -7.57 32.43
CA MET A 812 6.34 -8.47 31.88
C MET A 812 6.00 -9.59 32.87
N ALA A 813 6.99 -10.18 33.52
CA ALA A 813 6.77 -11.24 34.52
C ALA A 813 5.95 -10.71 35.71
N GLU A 814 6.29 -9.53 36.23
CA GLU A 814 5.55 -8.89 37.31
C GLU A 814 4.12 -8.51 36.92
N LEU A 815 3.93 -8.03 35.69
CA LEU A 815 2.61 -7.71 35.15
C LEU A 815 1.71 -8.93 35.04
N LEU A 816 2.26 -10.07 34.58
CA LEU A 816 1.52 -11.34 34.53
C LEU A 816 1.12 -11.80 35.93
N ASP A 817 2.06 -11.77 36.89
CA ASP A 817 1.80 -12.17 38.27
C ASP A 817 0.72 -11.28 38.92
N HIS A 818 0.78 -9.96 38.69
CA HIS A 818 -0.22 -9.01 39.17
C HIS A 818 -1.63 -9.36 38.69
N HIS A 819 -1.77 -9.73 37.40
CA HIS A 819 -3.04 -10.13 36.81
C HIS A 819 -3.37 -11.62 36.95
N GLN A 820 -2.65 -12.36 37.79
CA GLN A 820 -2.84 -13.79 38.05
C GLN A 820 -2.76 -14.63 36.77
N ILE A 821 -1.81 -14.29 35.91
CA ILE A 821 -1.45 -15.04 34.72
C ILE A 821 -0.11 -15.74 34.97
N ASP A 822 0.02 -16.97 34.49
CA ASP A 822 1.24 -17.76 34.64
C ASP A 822 2.45 -17.07 33.99
N SER A 823 3.45 -16.71 34.80
CA SER A 823 4.66 -16.00 34.38
C SER A 823 5.88 -16.91 34.18
N ARG A 824 5.72 -18.24 34.32
CA ARG A 824 6.84 -19.20 34.34
C ARG A 824 7.76 -19.11 33.12
N PHE A 825 7.18 -18.95 31.92
CA PHE A 825 7.95 -18.77 30.69
C PHE A 825 8.95 -17.61 30.81
N TYR A 826 8.47 -16.42 31.18
CA TYR A 826 9.31 -15.22 31.31
C TYR A 826 10.27 -15.28 32.52
N ARG A 827 9.82 -15.85 33.64
CA ARG A 827 10.68 -16.02 34.83
C ARG A 827 11.83 -17.00 34.61
N MET A 828 11.64 -17.99 33.75
CA MET A 828 12.69 -18.94 33.37
C MET A 828 13.82 -18.23 32.62
N HIS A 829 13.50 -17.42 31.60
CA HIS A 829 14.47 -16.61 30.87
C HIS A 829 15.30 -15.70 31.79
N ILE A 830 14.65 -15.02 32.75
CA ILE A 830 15.35 -14.19 33.76
C ILE A 830 16.44 -14.99 34.51
N GLY A 831 16.22 -16.28 34.74
CA GLY A 831 17.20 -17.16 35.38
C GLY A 831 18.28 -17.66 34.42
N ILE A 832 17.88 -18.23 33.28
CA ILE A 832 18.78 -18.94 32.35
C ILE A 832 19.68 -17.96 31.58
N ASP A 833 19.22 -16.74 31.32
CA ASP A 833 19.91 -15.83 30.39
C ASP A 833 20.83 -14.84 31.14
N ASN A 834 21.06 -15.06 32.44
CA ASN A 834 21.80 -14.15 33.30
C ASN A 834 23.23 -13.82 32.79
N ALA A 835 23.64 -12.57 32.95
CA ALA A 835 24.94 -12.04 32.48
C ALA A 835 26.19 -12.66 33.15
N ALA A 836 26.03 -13.45 34.23
CA ALA A 836 27.13 -14.01 34.98
C ALA A 836 27.60 -15.37 34.45
N GLN A 837 26.67 -16.32 34.30
CA GLN A 837 26.94 -17.70 33.86
C GLN A 837 25.89 -18.26 32.91
N GLY A 838 24.84 -17.49 32.63
CA GLY A 838 23.74 -17.86 31.74
C GLY A 838 24.03 -17.65 30.27
N HIS A 839 23.01 -17.75 29.43
CA HIS A 839 23.13 -17.58 27.98
C HIS A 839 23.74 -16.24 27.59
N GLY A 840 23.44 -15.15 28.32
CA GLY A 840 24.08 -13.85 28.09
C GLY A 840 25.61 -13.90 28.22
N ALA A 841 26.12 -14.62 29.22
CA ALA A 841 27.56 -14.83 29.38
C ALA A 841 28.14 -15.69 28.24
N LEU A 842 27.44 -16.75 27.82
CA LEU A 842 27.86 -17.60 26.71
C LEU A 842 27.91 -16.83 25.38
N ALA A 843 26.92 -15.97 25.11
CA ALA A 843 26.87 -15.14 23.91
C ALA A 843 28.02 -14.11 23.86
N ARG A 844 28.28 -13.43 24.99
CA ARG A 844 29.44 -12.53 25.13
C ARG A 844 30.75 -13.28 24.88
N ASP A 845 30.93 -14.44 25.52
CA ASP A 845 32.15 -15.22 25.42
C ASP A 845 32.37 -15.77 24.00
N ALA A 846 31.29 -16.17 23.31
CA ALA A 846 31.32 -16.57 21.91
C ALA A 846 31.81 -15.43 20.99
N ILE A 847 31.34 -14.20 21.20
CA ILE A 847 31.82 -13.01 20.47
C ILE A 847 33.30 -12.76 20.73
N MET A 848 33.73 -12.80 22.00
CA MET A 848 35.12 -12.55 22.36
C MET A 848 36.05 -13.59 21.74
N LEU A 849 35.70 -14.87 21.83
CA LEU A 849 36.46 -15.96 21.21
C LEU A 849 36.51 -15.84 19.68
N HIS A 850 35.39 -15.49 19.04
CA HIS A 850 35.35 -15.26 17.60
C HIS A 850 36.30 -14.13 17.18
N LEU A 851 36.28 -13.00 17.89
CA LEU A 851 37.13 -11.86 17.57
C LEU A 851 38.61 -12.13 17.88
N ASP A 852 38.93 -12.92 18.92
CA ASP A 852 40.30 -13.40 19.18
C ASP A 852 40.83 -14.28 18.03
N GLN A 853 39.99 -15.16 17.48
CA GLN A 853 40.34 -15.97 16.29
C GLN A 853 40.58 -15.09 15.06
N MET A 854 39.76 -14.06 14.85
CA MET A 854 39.92 -13.10 13.74
C MET A 854 41.20 -12.27 13.90
N TYR A 855 41.56 -11.90 15.12
CA TYR A 855 42.83 -11.23 15.41
C TYR A 855 44.02 -12.10 15.03
N ALA A 856 43.99 -13.38 15.42
CA ALA A 856 45.07 -14.33 15.12
C ALA A 856 45.29 -14.56 13.61
N GLY A 857 44.23 -14.47 12.80
CA GLY A 857 44.29 -14.69 11.35
C GLY A 857 44.47 -13.44 10.48
N GLY A 858 44.01 -12.27 10.94
CA GLY A 858 43.90 -11.06 10.09
C GLY A 858 44.17 -9.73 10.79
N GLY A 859 44.59 -9.74 12.06
CA GLY A 859 44.89 -8.53 12.83
C GLY A 859 43.67 -7.66 13.14
N ASP A 860 43.92 -6.46 13.68
CA ASP A 860 42.87 -5.57 14.19
C ASP A 860 41.88 -5.09 13.10
N ASP A 861 42.34 -4.84 11.87
CA ASP A 861 41.44 -4.43 10.79
C ASP A 861 40.38 -5.52 10.48
N ALA A 862 40.75 -6.81 10.60
CA ALA A 862 39.79 -7.91 10.45
C ALA A 862 38.80 -7.96 11.62
N VAL A 863 39.29 -7.75 12.84
CA VAL A 863 38.45 -7.67 14.05
C VAL A 863 37.41 -6.57 13.92
N GLN A 864 37.79 -5.36 13.53
CA GLN A 864 36.84 -4.23 13.44
C GLN A 864 35.79 -4.44 12.34
N ARG A 865 36.15 -5.07 11.22
CA ARG A 865 35.18 -5.42 10.17
C ARG A 865 34.16 -6.45 10.65
N GLN A 866 34.60 -7.48 11.38
CA GLN A 866 33.69 -8.50 11.92
C GLN A 866 32.85 -7.92 13.05
N TRP A 867 33.44 -7.10 13.92
CA TRP A 867 32.72 -6.38 14.96
C TRP A 867 31.59 -5.52 14.40
N GLN A 868 31.83 -4.77 13.32
CA GLN A 868 30.78 -3.98 12.69
C GLN A 868 29.59 -4.85 12.28
N ARG A 869 29.85 -6.05 11.75
CA ARG A 869 28.80 -7.01 11.39
C ARG A 869 28.09 -7.58 12.62
N ILE A 870 28.81 -7.92 13.68
CA ILE A 870 28.22 -8.32 14.97
C ILE A 870 27.28 -7.24 15.48
N TRP A 871 27.75 -6.00 15.55
CA TRP A 871 26.93 -4.89 16.03
C TRP A 871 25.71 -4.62 15.12
N ASN A 872 25.85 -4.79 13.80
CA ASN A 872 24.70 -4.71 12.89
C ASN A 872 23.61 -5.73 13.24
N GLY A 873 23.99 -6.96 13.58
CA GLY A 873 23.05 -8.00 14.01
C GLY A 873 22.34 -7.67 15.32
N TYR A 874 23.09 -7.16 16.32
CA TYR A 874 22.53 -6.67 17.58
C TYR A 874 21.47 -5.59 17.36
N VAL A 875 21.82 -4.56 16.58
CA VAL A 875 20.92 -3.42 16.30
C VAL A 875 19.72 -3.87 15.45
N ALA A 876 19.94 -4.78 14.49
CA ALA A 876 18.88 -5.25 13.59
C ALA A 876 17.74 -5.89 14.38
N PHE A 877 18.06 -6.80 15.32
CA PHE A 877 17.03 -7.43 16.13
C PHE A 877 16.24 -6.41 16.95
N GLN A 878 16.92 -5.49 17.65
CA GLN A 878 16.27 -4.47 18.48
C GLN A 878 15.35 -3.52 17.71
N THR A 879 15.60 -3.33 16.41
CA THR A 879 14.94 -2.28 15.61
C THR A 879 14.01 -2.81 14.53
N THR A 880 13.88 -4.14 14.43
CA THR A 880 13.00 -4.82 13.47
C THR A 880 11.58 -4.93 14.02
N GLY A 881 10.57 -4.76 13.15
CA GLY A 881 9.15 -4.81 13.51
C GLY A 881 8.60 -3.54 14.17
N THR A 882 7.26 -3.53 14.31
CA THR A 882 6.46 -2.42 14.86
C THR A 882 5.41 -2.92 15.86
N LEU A 883 5.54 -4.18 16.31
CA LEU A 883 4.51 -4.90 17.05
C LEU A 883 4.04 -4.14 18.30
N GLY A 884 4.98 -3.61 19.09
CA GLY A 884 4.63 -2.85 20.30
C GLY A 884 3.74 -1.64 20.02
N GLU A 885 3.98 -0.93 18.92
CA GLU A 885 3.21 0.25 18.52
C GLU A 885 1.84 -0.13 17.94
N ASP A 886 1.76 -1.26 17.22
CA ASP A 886 0.50 -1.75 16.68
C ASP A 886 -0.40 -2.34 17.77
N ILE A 887 0.18 -3.01 18.78
CA ILE A 887 -0.53 -3.40 20.00
C ILE A 887 -1.05 -2.16 20.72
N ALA A 888 -0.21 -1.14 20.92
CA ALA A 888 -0.62 0.10 21.56
C ALA A 888 -1.77 0.77 20.78
N SER A 889 -1.66 0.88 19.46
CA SER A 889 -2.71 1.45 18.61
C SER A 889 -4.01 0.64 18.70
N ARG A 890 -3.93 -0.69 18.70
CA ARG A 890 -5.09 -1.58 18.84
C ARG A 890 -5.77 -1.45 20.20
N LEU A 891 -5.01 -1.25 21.27
CA LEU A 891 -5.56 -1.08 22.63
C LEU A 891 -6.15 0.32 22.84
N LEU A 892 -5.47 1.36 22.35
CA LEU A 892 -5.93 2.75 22.48
C LEU A 892 -7.08 3.10 21.53
N ARG A 893 -7.11 2.48 20.36
CA ARG A 893 -8.13 2.67 19.32
C ARG A 893 -8.63 1.31 18.85
N PRO A 894 -9.41 0.60 19.67
CA PRO A 894 -9.95 -0.70 19.29
C PRO A 894 -10.84 -0.54 18.05
N PRO A 895 -10.84 -1.54 17.14
CA PRO A 895 -11.68 -1.48 15.96
C PRO A 895 -13.16 -1.37 16.37
N THR A 896 -13.91 -0.52 15.67
CA THR A 896 -15.33 -0.34 15.93
C THR A 896 -16.10 -1.64 15.70
N VAL A 897 -17.30 -1.74 16.26
CA VAL A 897 -18.19 -2.90 16.03
C VAL A 897 -18.43 -3.12 14.53
N GLU A 898 -18.63 -2.02 13.79
CA GLU A 898 -18.79 -2.03 12.34
C GLU A 898 -17.55 -2.54 11.61
N GLN A 899 -16.35 -2.06 11.95
CA GLN A 899 -15.10 -2.54 11.36
C GLN A 899 -14.87 -4.03 11.60
N ARG A 900 -15.17 -4.53 12.82
CA ARG A 900 -15.12 -5.96 13.13
C ARG A 900 -16.12 -6.75 12.28
N LEU A 901 -17.32 -6.21 12.05
CA LEU A 901 -18.38 -6.85 11.28
C LEU A 901 -18.06 -6.89 9.77
N ILE A 902 -17.54 -5.79 9.21
CA ILE A 902 -17.01 -5.73 7.84
C ILE A 902 -15.99 -6.84 7.62
N ARG A 903 -15.02 -6.95 8.55
CA ARG A 903 -13.96 -7.96 8.47
C ARG A 903 -14.51 -9.39 8.47
N MET A 904 -15.51 -9.68 9.30
CA MET A 904 -16.19 -10.98 9.33
C MET A 904 -16.95 -11.26 8.02
N ILE A 905 -17.57 -10.24 7.42
CA ILE A 905 -18.26 -10.36 6.12
C ILE A 905 -17.26 -10.69 5.02
N GLU A 906 -16.12 -10.00 4.96
CA GLU A 906 -15.04 -10.27 4.00
C GLU A 906 -14.50 -11.70 4.11
N ASP A 907 -14.31 -12.20 5.34
CA ASP A 907 -13.83 -13.57 5.58
C ASP A 907 -14.77 -14.62 4.99
N ARG A 908 -16.07 -14.33 5.03
CA ARG A 908 -17.12 -15.24 4.56
C ARG A 908 -17.51 -14.99 3.11
N ALA A 909 -17.12 -13.86 2.52
CA ALA A 909 -17.53 -13.40 1.20
C ALA A 909 -17.35 -14.48 0.12
N ARG A 910 -16.21 -15.20 0.12
CA ARG A 910 -15.92 -16.22 -0.91
C ARG A 910 -16.98 -17.32 -1.01
N TRP A 911 -17.61 -17.69 0.11
CA TRP A 911 -18.67 -18.69 0.15
C TRP A 911 -20.05 -18.02 0.11
N ALA A 912 -20.22 -16.92 0.84
CA ALA A 912 -21.49 -16.22 0.95
C ALA A 912 -21.96 -15.65 -0.41
N ALA A 913 -21.03 -15.17 -1.24
CA ALA A 913 -21.31 -14.62 -2.57
C ALA A 913 -21.86 -15.63 -3.60
N ARG A 914 -22.01 -16.90 -3.22
CA ARG A 914 -22.56 -17.96 -4.10
C ARG A 914 -23.90 -18.51 -3.64
N ASN A 915 -24.37 -18.12 -2.44
CA ASN A 915 -25.45 -18.83 -1.74
C ASN A 915 -26.81 -18.13 -1.76
N HIS A 916 -26.92 -16.92 -2.35
CA HIS A 916 -28.15 -16.13 -2.26
C HIS A 916 -29.01 -16.13 -3.53
N GLU A 917 -28.72 -16.97 -4.53
CA GLU A 917 -29.59 -17.38 -5.66
C GLU A 917 -30.67 -16.35 -6.13
N GLY A 918 -30.27 -15.08 -6.32
CA GLY A 918 -31.12 -13.99 -6.82
C GLY A 918 -31.77 -13.07 -5.78
N LYS A 919 -31.51 -13.23 -4.48
CA LYS A 919 -31.95 -12.29 -3.42
C LYS A 919 -31.31 -10.92 -3.61
N ARG A 920 -32.06 -9.87 -3.31
CA ARG A 920 -31.65 -8.48 -3.48
C ARG A 920 -31.82 -7.69 -2.18
N LEU A 921 -30.97 -6.68 -2.02
CA LEU A 921 -31.01 -5.71 -0.93
C LEU A 921 -30.66 -4.35 -1.54
N GLY A 922 -31.51 -3.33 -1.32
CA GLY A 922 -31.27 -2.00 -1.90
C GLY A 922 -31.18 -1.95 -3.43
N GLY A 923 -31.93 -2.81 -4.14
CA GLY A 923 -31.86 -2.92 -5.60
C GLY A 923 -30.78 -3.91 -6.09
N SER A 924 -29.59 -3.90 -5.51
CA SER A 924 -28.47 -4.79 -5.89
C SER A 924 -28.67 -6.25 -5.44
N TYR A 925 -28.03 -7.21 -6.12
CA TYR A 925 -28.01 -8.60 -5.65
C TYR A 925 -27.17 -8.73 -4.39
N LEU A 926 -27.63 -9.56 -3.44
CA LEU A 926 -26.92 -9.78 -2.19
C LEU A 926 -25.52 -10.39 -2.40
N ASN A 927 -25.34 -11.14 -3.47
CA ASN A 927 -24.03 -11.68 -3.86
C ASN A 927 -23.02 -10.58 -4.27
N ASP A 928 -23.49 -9.46 -4.84
CA ASP A 928 -22.64 -8.35 -5.26
C ASP A 928 -22.17 -7.49 -4.07
N TRP A 929 -23.02 -7.38 -3.06
CA TRP A 929 -22.71 -6.66 -1.81
C TRP A 929 -21.51 -7.23 -1.05
N PHE A 930 -21.10 -8.48 -1.27
CA PHE A 930 -19.89 -9.01 -0.64
C PHE A 930 -18.59 -8.41 -1.22
N ALA A 931 -18.66 -7.74 -2.37
CA ALA A 931 -17.55 -6.94 -2.90
C ALA A 931 -17.49 -5.52 -2.28
N ASP A 932 -18.57 -5.06 -1.64
CA ASP A 932 -18.68 -3.80 -0.90
C ASP A 932 -19.37 -4.02 0.46
N PRO A 933 -18.67 -4.60 1.45
CA PRO A 933 -19.23 -4.87 2.78
C PRO A 933 -19.73 -3.62 3.50
N GLU A 934 -19.13 -2.46 3.25
CA GLU A 934 -19.51 -1.19 3.85
C GLU A 934 -20.84 -0.71 3.28
N GLY A 935 -21.00 -0.77 1.96
CA GLY A 935 -22.28 -0.52 1.29
C GLY A 935 -23.35 -1.54 1.68
N LEU A 936 -22.98 -2.80 1.90
CA LEU A 936 -23.89 -3.82 2.45
C LEU A 936 -24.43 -3.38 3.81
N LEU A 937 -23.56 -3.00 4.75
CA LEU A 937 -23.98 -2.58 6.09
C LEU A 937 -24.80 -1.30 6.06
N ARG A 938 -24.39 -0.29 5.27
CA ARG A 938 -25.18 0.93 5.06
C ARG A 938 -26.59 0.61 4.55
N THR A 939 -26.69 -0.18 3.49
CA THR A 939 -27.99 -0.56 2.89
C THR A 939 -28.83 -1.37 3.87
N LEU A 940 -28.21 -2.33 4.56
CA LEU A 940 -28.88 -3.18 5.54
C LEU A 940 -29.43 -2.36 6.72
N SER A 941 -28.69 -1.35 7.19
CA SER A 941 -29.09 -0.46 8.28
C SER A 941 -30.35 0.34 7.98
N THR A 942 -30.61 0.66 6.71
CA THR A 942 -31.80 1.38 6.25
C THR A 942 -32.92 0.48 5.71
N SER A 943 -32.74 -0.84 5.77
CA SER A 943 -33.68 -1.82 5.23
C SER A 943 -34.68 -2.34 6.26
N ASP A 944 -35.77 -2.96 5.80
CA ASP A 944 -36.76 -3.61 6.67
C ASP A 944 -36.24 -4.84 7.45
N TRP A 945 -34.98 -5.26 7.22
CA TRP A 945 -34.36 -6.39 7.92
C TRP A 945 -33.78 -6.00 9.28
N VAL A 946 -33.36 -4.73 9.42
CA VAL A 946 -32.75 -4.21 10.63
C VAL A 946 -33.65 -3.12 11.20
N THR A 947 -33.91 -3.20 12.50
CA THR A 947 -34.46 -2.09 13.28
C THR A 947 -33.29 -1.43 13.98
N PRO A 948 -32.80 -0.25 13.51
CA PRO A 948 -31.68 0.44 14.14
C PRO A 948 -31.90 0.63 15.65
N GLY A 949 -30.96 0.16 16.46
CA GLY A 949 -31.03 0.24 17.92
C GLY A 949 -31.76 -0.89 18.64
N ASP A 950 -32.37 -1.84 17.92
CA ASP A 950 -33.10 -2.94 18.54
C ASP A 950 -32.90 -4.25 17.77
N HIS A 951 -31.88 -5.03 18.17
CA HIS A 951 -31.62 -6.33 17.57
C HIS A 951 -32.78 -7.33 17.77
N LYS A 952 -33.57 -7.20 18.84
CA LYS A 952 -34.67 -8.15 19.14
C LYS A 952 -35.85 -7.98 18.18
N ARG A 953 -36.02 -6.78 17.64
CA ARG A 953 -37.06 -6.45 16.64
C ARG A 953 -36.57 -6.58 15.19
N SER A 954 -35.27 -6.81 14.99
CA SER A 954 -34.66 -6.96 13.68
C SER A 954 -34.96 -8.35 13.10
N ARG A 955 -35.65 -8.38 11.95
CA ARG A 955 -36.03 -9.61 11.25
C ARG A 955 -34.83 -10.40 10.74
N LEU A 956 -33.66 -9.78 10.63
CA LEU A 956 -32.40 -10.42 10.29
C LEU A 956 -32.14 -11.69 11.12
N PHE A 957 -32.43 -11.68 12.42
CA PHE A 957 -32.19 -12.84 13.30
C PHE A 957 -33.17 -14.00 13.09
N GLU A 958 -34.30 -13.78 12.41
CA GLU A 958 -35.16 -14.88 11.95
C GLU A 958 -34.41 -15.76 10.94
N LEU A 959 -33.53 -15.15 10.14
CA LEU A 959 -32.69 -15.88 9.17
C LEU A 959 -31.64 -16.75 9.87
N PHE A 960 -31.11 -16.31 11.01
CA PHE A 960 -30.07 -17.01 11.77
C PHE A 960 -30.66 -18.11 12.67
N SER A 961 -31.98 -18.09 12.88
CA SER A 961 -32.69 -19.05 13.73
C SER A 961 -32.65 -20.47 13.19
N TRP A 962 -32.98 -21.46 14.02
CA TRP A 962 -33.02 -22.90 13.66
C TRP A 962 -33.82 -23.20 12.37
N ASN A 963 -34.90 -22.46 12.13
CA ASN A 963 -35.76 -22.63 10.95
C ASN A 963 -35.40 -21.67 9.80
N GLY A 964 -34.41 -20.80 10.01
CA GLY A 964 -33.98 -19.79 9.05
C GLY A 964 -32.96 -20.35 8.05
N PRO A 965 -32.89 -19.78 6.82
CA PRO A 965 -31.99 -20.26 5.78
C PRO A 965 -30.49 -20.04 6.11
N MET A 966 -30.17 -19.22 7.13
CA MET A 966 -28.80 -18.95 7.57
C MET A 966 -28.48 -19.62 8.92
N TYR A 967 -29.23 -20.67 9.29
CA TYR A 967 -28.95 -21.43 10.50
C TYR A 967 -27.52 -22.00 10.49
N LYS A 968 -26.76 -21.77 11.57
CA LYS A 968 -25.34 -22.14 11.73
C LYS A 968 -24.38 -21.54 10.70
N VAL A 969 -24.80 -20.51 9.96
CA VAL A 969 -23.86 -19.73 9.15
C VAL A 969 -22.89 -18.98 10.05
N PHE A 970 -23.40 -18.37 11.13
CA PHE A 970 -22.63 -17.68 12.15
C PHE A 970 -22.59 -18.50 13.44
N ASP A 971 -21.48 -18.42 14.19
CA ASP A 971 -21.43 -18.91 15.57
C ASP A 971 -22.04 -17.90 16.55
N GLU A 972 -22.01 -18.20 17.86
CA GLU A 972 -22.63 -17.33 18.87
C GLU A 972 -21.87 -16.00 19.06
N GLU A 973 -20.55 -15.98 18.87
CA GLU A 973 -19.74 -14.77 18.99
C GLU A 973 -20.03 -13.83 17.81
N GLU A 974 -20.03 -14.37 16.59
CA GLU A 974 -20.37 -13.66 15.36
C GLU A 974 -21.84 -13.19 15.37
N THR A 975 -22.76 -14.01 15.87
CA THR A 975 -24.16 -13.59 16.08
C THR A 975 -24.24 -12.47 17.10
N GLY A 976 -23.42 -12.53 18.15
CA GLY A 976 -23.26 -11.46 19.14
C GLY A 976 -22.79 -10.15 18.51
N LEU A 977 -21.85 -10.21 17.57
CA LEU A 977 -21.33 -9.05 16.85
C LEU A 977 -22.42 -8.36 16.00
N TRP A 978 -23.28 -9.14 15.33
CA TRP A 978 -24.46 -8.59 14.64
C TRP A 978 -25.42 -7.89 15.61
N ARG A 979 -25.65 -8.45 16.82
CA ARG A 979 -26.52 -7.82 17.83
C ARG A 979 -25.91 -6.50 18.30
N GLU A 980 -24.61 -6.49 18.59
CA GLU A 980 -23.88 -5.31 19.05
C GLU A 980 -23.92 -4.19 18.00
N TRP A 981 -23.70 -4.52 16.72
CA TRP A 981 -23.75 -3.55 15.64
C TRP A 981 -25.15 -2.94 15.50
N ILE A 982 -26.20 -3.77 15.46
CA ILE A 982 -27.59 -3.28 15.34
C ILE A 982 -27.97 -2.39 16.52
N ASP A 983 -27.64 -2.81 17.75
CA ASP A 983 -27.92 -2.00 18.94
C ASP A 983 -27.14 -0.68 18.94
N SER A 984 -25.94 -0.65 18.34
CA SER A 984 -25.14 0.56 18.21
C SER A 984 -25.79 1.61 17.30
N LEU A 985 -26.56 1.19 16.28
CA LEU A 985 -27.21 2.10 15.32
C LEU A 985 -28.26 3.02 15.96
N GLY A 986 -28.84 2.64 17.11
CA GLY A 986 -29.82 3.45 17.84
C GLY A 986 -29.22 4.33 18.92
N ARG A 987 -27.91 4.25 19.16
CA ARG A 987 -27.24 5.10 20.14
C ARG A 987 -26.87 6.40 19.45
N GLN A 988 -27.43 7.53 19.91
CA GLN A 988 -26.73 8.81 19.70
C GLN A 988 -25.34 8.69 20.35
N PRO A 989 -24.30 9.32 19.76
CA PRO A 989 -22.96 9.30 20.35
C PRO A 989 -23.11 9.66 21.82
N SER A 990 -22.68 8.74 22.69
CA SER A 990 -22.78 8.97 24.12
C SER A 990 -22.00 10.25 24.41
N PRO A 991 -22.57 11.23 25.13
CA PRO A 991 -21.78 12.36 25.54
C PRO A 991 -20.56 11.83 26.30
N PRO A 992 -19.37 12.42 26.08
CA PRO A 992 -18.16 12.01 26.78
C PRO A 992 -18.45 11.96 28.28
N ARG A 993 -17.83 11.00 28.96
CA ARG A 993 -17.92 10.88 30.43
C ARG A 993 -17.73 12.26 31.05
N THR A 994 -18.66 12.70 31.89
CA THR A 994 -18.51 13.96 32.64
C THR A 994 -17.60 13.72 33.85
N PHE A 995 -16.58 14.56 33.99
CA PHE A 995 -15.60 14.48 35.08
C PHE A 995 -15.91 15.55 36.12
N SER A 996 -15.75 15.24 37.41
CA SER A 996 -15.85 16.24 38.47
C SER A 996 -14.67 17.22 38.45
N PRO A 997 -14.79 18.44 39.02
CA PRO A 997 -13.67 19.40 39.05
C PRO A 997 -12.38 18.83 39.65
N LEU A 998 -12.47 17.94 40.65
CA LEU A 998 -11.31 17.23 41.20
C LEU A 998 -10.71 16.23 40.20
N GLU A 999 -11.54 15.41 39.55
CA GLU A 999 -11.07 14.43 38.57
C GLU A 999 -10.42 15.11 37.36
N SER A 1000 -11.04 16.18 36.84
CA SER A 1000 -10.49 16.99 35.75
C SER A 1000 -9.15 17.61 36.15
N MET A 1001 -9.03 18.12 37.38
CA MET A 1001 -7.80 18.72 37.87
C MET A 1001 -6.68 17.68 38.08
N VAL A 1002 -7.01 16.49 38.56
CA VAL A 1002 -6.05 15.38 38.70
C VAL A 1002 -5.53 14.96 37.33
N LEU A 1003 -6.43 14.77 36.35
CA LEU A 1003 -6.05 14.43 34.97
C LEU A 1003 -5.19 15.51 34.33
N LEU A 1004 -5.54 16.79 34.50
CA LEU A 1004 -4.76 17.92 34.03
C LEU A 1004 -3.36 17.94 34.66
N THR A 1005 -3.28 17.78 35.98
CA THR A 1005 -2.02 17.80 36.73
C THR A 1005 -1.13 16.62 36.34
N ASP A 1006 -1.70 15.43 36.12
CA ASP A 1006 -0.95 14.26 35.67
C ASP A 1006 -0.46 14.38 34.23
N ALA A 1007 -1.28 14.91 33.33
CA ALA A 1007 -0.86 15.20 31.96
C ALA A 1007 0.29 16.22 31.92
N MET A 1008 0.29 17.20 32.81
CA MET A 1008 1.40 18.15 32.95
C MET A 1008 2.67 17.52 33.53
N ARG A 1009 2.53 16.58 34.48
CA ARG A 1009 3.66 15.87 35.13
C ARG A 1009 4.30 14.82 34.23
N ALA A 1010 3.53 14.23 33.32
CA ALA A 1010 4.01 13.25 32.35
C ALA A 1010 4.90 13.87 31.24
N ARG A 1011 5.00 15.21 31.18
CA ARG A 1011 5.76 15.91 30.15
C ARG A 1011 7.17 16.30 30.62
N PRO A 1012 8.22 15.97 29.84
CA PRO A 1012 9.62 16.22 30.21
C PRO A 1012 10.10 17.66 29.96
N ASP A 1013 9.23 18.55 29.45
CA ASP A 1013 9.57 19.93 29.04
C ASP A 1013 9.55 20.96 30.19
N GLY A 1014 9.41 20.51 31.43
CA GLY A 1014 9.56 21.36 32.60
C GLY A 1014 8.33 22.23 32.89
N SER A 1015 7.11 21.70 32.73
CA SER A 1015 5.82 22.38 33.01
C SER A 1015 5.75 23.12 34.37
N PHE A 1016 6.61 22.77 35.32
CA PHE A 1016 6.71 23.36 36.66
C PHE A 1016 8.08 24.01 36.95
N SER A 1017 8.96 24.16 35.95
CA SER A 1017 10.36 24.56 36.13
C SER A 1017 10.56 26.07 36.36
N ASP A 1018 9.67 26.90 35.81
CA ASP A 1018 9.69 28.36 35.99
C ASP A 1018 8.99 28.82 37.28
N VAL A 1019 8.35 27.89 38.00
CA VAL A 1019 7.66 28.18 39.24
C VAL A 1019 8.63 27.98 40.41
N GLY A 1020 8.74 29.02 41.26
CA GLY A 1020 9.62 29.03 42.44
C GLY A 1020 9.29 27.95 43.47
N ALA A 1021 9.94 28.03 44.64
CA ALA A 1021 9.71 27.05 45.70
C ALA A 1021 8.27 27.14 46.27
N VAL A 1022 7.62 25.98 46.35
CA VAL A 1022 6.28 25.77 46.92
C VAL A 1022 6.43 25.11 48.29
N VAL A 1023 5.61 25.56 49.24
CA VAL A 1023 5.55 25.00 50.59
C VAL A 1023 4.35 24.07 50.70
N GLY A 1024 4.59 22.81 51.06
CA GLY A 1024 3.52 21.83 51.19
C GLY A 1024 3.81 20.77 52.25
N PRO A 1025 2.81 19.96 52.62
CA PRO A 1025 2.99 18.82 53.50
C PRO A 1025 4.00 17.84 52.90
N GLN A 1026 4.97 17.40 53.70
CA GLN A 1026 5.97 16.43 53.24
C GLN A 1026 5.27 15.13 52.82
N PRO A 1027 5.53 14.61 51.61
CA PRO A 1027 5.02 13.31 51.19
C PRO A 1027 5.41 12.22 52.20
N GLY A 1028 4.42 11.50 52.74
CA GLY A 1028 4.59 10.49 53.78
C GLY A 1028 4.66 11.01 55.23
N ASN A 1029 4.69 12.32 55.46
CA ASN A 1029 4.58 12.94 56.79
C ASN A 1029 3.82 14.27 56.74
N PRO A 1030 2.48 14.23 56.69
CA PRO A 1030 1.65 15.41 56.43
C PRO A 1030 1.66 16.46 57.56
N GLU A 1031 2.18 16.14 58.76
CA GLU A 1031 2.33 17.12 59.86
C GLU A 1031 3.56 18.02 59.71
N HIS A 1032 4.46 17.72 58.77
CA HIS A 1032 5.69 18.47 58.57
C HIS A 1032 5.68 19.18 57.20
N LEU A 1033 5.81 20.51 57.19
CA LEU A 1033 5.88 21.29 55.96
C LEU A 1033 7.31 21.35 55.43
N VAL A 1034 7.47 21.16 54.13
CA VAL A 1034 8.73 21.31 53.43
C VAL A 1034 8.61 22.36 52.32
N GLU A 1035 9.67 23.13 52.12
CA GLU A 1035 9.78 24.07 51.00
C GLU A 1035 10.68 23.47 49.94
N ARG A 1036 10.14 23.24 48.74
CA ARG A 1036 10.86 22.61 47.64
C ARG A 1036 10.51 23.27 46.31
N PRO A 1037 11.42 23.28 45.32
CA PRO A 1037 11.10 23.76 43.97
C PRO A 1037 9.88 23.07 43.39
N ALA A 1038 9.07 23.75 42.57
CA ALA A 1038 7.90 23.15 41.94
C ALA A 1038 8.24 21.91 41.09
N ALA A 1039 9.43 21.89 40.46
CA ALA A 1039 9.98 20.71 39.77
C ALA A 1039 10.24 19.50 40.71
N TRP A 1040 10.47 19.72 42.00
CA TRP A 1040 10.56 18.63 42.97
C TRP A 1040 9.17 18.10 43.33
N TRP A 1041 8.19 18.99 43.49
CA TRP A 1041 6.80 18.63 43.76
C TRP A 1041 6.13 17.90 42.59
N SER A 1042 6.50 18.22 41.35
CA SER A 1042 6.02 17.49 40.16
C SER A 1042 6.45 16.03 40.13
N LEU A 1043 7.53 15.67 40.83
CA LEU A 1043 7.98 14.29 41.01
C LEU A 1043 7.26 13.57 42.15
N GLN A 1044 6.50 14.29 42.98
CA GLN A 1044 5.70 13.71 44.07
C GLN A 1044 4.29 13.35 43.57
N PRO A 1045 3.57 12.41 44.22
CA PRO A 1045 2.21 12.03 43.84
C PRO A 1045 1.27 13.24 43.66
N THR A 1046 0.29 13.11 42.76
CA THR A 1046 -0.61 14.19 42.32
C THR A 1046 -1.30 14.85 43.50
N GLU A 1047 -1.74 14.04 44.45
CA GLU A 1047 -2.35 14.46 45.71
C GLU A 1047 -1.41 15.32 46.56
N ALA A 1048 -0.11 15.01 46.58
CA ALA A 1048 0.88 15.78 47.34
C ALA A 1048 1.21 17.11 46.65
N LEU A 1049 1.28 17.13 45.31
CA LEU A 1049 1.45 18.38 44.55
C LEU A 1049 0.21 19.27 44.69
N LEU A 1050 -1.00 18.74 44.49
CA LEU A 1050 -2.24 19.51 44.64
C LEU A 1050 -2.41 20.00 46.09
N ALA A 1051 -2.07 19.19 47.08
CA ALA A 1051 -2.07 19.59 48.49
C ALA A 1051 -1.04 20.69 48.79
N ALA A 1052 0.15 20.64 48.16
CA ALA A 1052 1.15 21.69 48.29
C ALA A 1052 0.68 22.98 47.60
N VAL A 1053 0.18 22.92 46.37
CA VAL A 1053 -0.28 24.10 45.61
C VAL A 1053 -1.48 24.77 46.26
N ALA A 1054 -2.42 23.99 46.80
CA ALA A 1054 -3.59 24.49 47.52
C ALA A 1054 -3.27 24.92 48.98
N HIS A 1055 -2.04 24.71 49.47
CA HIS A 1055 -1.70 24.94 50.86
C HIS A 1055 -1.71 26.44 51.23
N PRO A 1056 -2.32 26.85 52.37
CA PRO A 1056 -2.42 28.27 52.76
C PRO A 1056 -1.09 29.00 52.91
N ALA A 1057 0.01 28.28 53.15
CA ALA A 1057 1.35 28.86 53.32
C ALA A 1057 1.88 29.54 52.03
N ASN A 1058 1.38 29.15 50.85
CA ASN A 1058 1.78 29.75 49.58
C ASN A 1058 1.03 31.05 49.25
N ARG A 1059 0.02 31.42 50.05
CA ARG A 1059 -0.82 32.62 49.84
C ARG A 1059 -0.07 33.94 50.02
N ALA A 1060 1.01 33.97 50.79
CA ALA A 1060 1.79 35.20 51.07
C ALA A 1060 2.88 35.51 50.02
N ARG A 1061 3.05 34.67 48.99
CA ARG A 1061 4.15 34.78 48.01
C ARG A 1061 3.70 35.32 46.64
N GLY A 1062 2.41 35.66 46.50
CA GLY A 1062 1.79 36.06 45.23
C GLY A 1062 1.98 37.52 44.80
N GLU A 1063 2.36 38.45 45.68
CA GLU A 1063 2.45 39.87 45.32
C GLU A 1063 3.70 40.56 45.84
N SER A 1064 4.44 41.17 44.93
CA SER A 1064 5.44 42.19 45.25
C SER A 1064 4.75 43.46 45.76
N GLY A 1065 4.62 43.56 47.07
CA GLY A 1065 4.55 44.80 47.84
C GLY A 1065 3.32 45.70 47.67
N GLU A 1066 2.41 45.65 48.63
CA GLU A 1066 2.07 46.76 49.56
C GLU A 1066 0.96 46.32 50.52
N GLU A 1067 1.02 46.78 51.77
CA GLU A 1067 0.04 46.48 52.83
C GLU A 1067 -1.34 47.08 52.51
N GLY A 1068 -2.40 46.26 52.41
CA GLY A 1068 -3.78 46.78 52.39
C GLY A 1068 -4.90 45.76 52.20
N ALA A 1069 -5.77 45.67 53.22
CA ALA A 1069 -7.13 45.13 53.22
C ALA A 1069 -7.34 43.59 53.12
N ALA A 1070 -7.75 43.02 54.25
CA ALA A 1070 -8.32 41.68 54.37
C ALA A 1070 -9.66 41.57 53.60
N GLY A 1071 -9.67 40.75 52.54
CA GLY A 1071 -10.86 40.26 51.85
C GLY A 1071 -10.60 38.81 51.41
N ALA A 1072 -11.60 37.93 51.59
CA ALA A 1072 -11.48 36.48 51.53
C ALA A 1072 -11.24 35.85 50.13
N GLU A 1073 -10.82 36.63 49.13
CA GLU A 1073 -10.64 36.15 47.74
C GLU A 1073 -9.17 35.98 47.31
N GLY A 1074 -8.19 36.54 48.03
CA GLY A 1074 -6.76 36.49 47.66
C GLY A 1074 -6.03 35.14 47.87
N GLY A 1075 -6.76 34.03 48.00
CA GLY A 1075 -6.19 32.70 48.23
C GLY A 1075 -5.94 31.86 46.97
N THR A 1076 -6.56 32.24 45.86
CA THR A 1076 -6.64 31.45 44.62
C THR A 1076 -5.70 31.99 43.53
N ASP A 1077 -5.16 33.19 43.69
CA ASP A 1077 -4.23 33.83 42.74
C ASP A 1077 -2.92 33.06 42.58
N PHE A 1078 -2.40 32.44 43.65
CA PHE A 1078 -1.23 31.57 43.54
C PHE A 1078 -1.52 30.29 42.75
N VAL A 1079 -2.70 29.67 42.94
CA VAL A 1079 -3.10 28.47 42.19
C VAL A 1079 -3.25 28.80 40.71
N ARG A 1080 -3.92 29.93 40.41
CA ARG A 1080 -4.08 30.44 39.05
C ARG A 1080 -2.73 30.75 38.41
N ALA A 1081 -1.82 31.41 39.14
CA ALA A 1081 -0.46 31.70 38.66
C ALA A 1081 0.38 30.43 38.47
N PHE A 1082 0.24 29.44 39.36
CA PHE A 1082 0.93 28.15 39.29
C PHE A 1082 0.55 27.39 38.02
N PHE A 1083 -0.72 27.51 37.58
CA PHE A 1083 -1.25 26.90 36.36
C PHE A 1083 -1.49 27.92 35.23
N ALA A 1084 -0.91 29.13 35.28
CA ALA A 1084 -1.17 30.16 34.26
C ALA A 1084 -0.55 29.84 32.89
N SER A 1085 0.47 28.99 32.86
CA SER A 1085 1.19 28.56 31.64
C SER A 1085 0.54 27.37 30.92
N VAL A 1086 -0.66 26.95 31.34
CA VAL A 1086 -1.23 25.63 31.05
C VAL A 1086 -2.16 25.63 29.83
N ASP A 1087 -2.52 26.80 29.30
CA ASP A 1087 -3.33 26.91 28.09
C ASP A 1087 -2.50 26.59 26.84
N ARG A 1088 -2.38 25.29 26.53
CA ARG A 1088 -1.68 24.76 25.36
C ARG A 1088 -2.64 23.89 24.54
N PRO A 1089 -2.80 24.11 23.22
CA PRO A 1089 -3.71 23.35 22.38
C PRO A 1089 -3.49 21.82 22.45
N ALA A 1090 -2.25 21.36 22.58
CA ALA A 1090 -1.90 19.94 22.70
C ALA A 1090 -2.32 19.28 24.03
N LEU A 1091 -2.59 20.04 25.10
CA LEU A 1091 -3.13 19.49 26.36
C LEU A 1091 -4.65 19.28 26.26
N VAL A 1092 -5.34 20.11 25.48
CA VAL A 1092 -6.80 20.05 25.25
C VAL A 1092 -7.19 18.78 24.49
N GLU A 1093 -6.37 18.36 23.53
CA GLU A 1093 -6.65 17.15 22.71
C GLU A 1093 -6.33 15.83 23.44
N GLU A 1094 -5.52 15.86 24.50
CA GLU A 1094 -5.05 14.67 25.24
C GLU A 1094 -5.91 14.31 26.46
N LEU A 1095 -6.70 15.27 26.97
CA LEU A 1095 -7.53 15.04 28.16
C LEU A 1095 -8.93 14.59 27.74
N PRO A 1096 -9.49 13.54 28.37
CA PRO A 1096 -10.84 13.06 28.04
C PRO A 1096 -11.96 13.99 28.58
N VAL A 1097 -11.67 15.25 28.93
CA VAL A 1097 -12.58 16.19 29.62
C VAL A 1097 -13.00 17.34 28.70
N THR A 1098 -14.15 17.96 28.96
CA THR A 1098 -14.64 19.11 28.20
C THR A 1098 -14.23 20.42 28.88
N GLY A 1099 -13.56 21.33 28.15
CA GLY A 1099 -13.09 22.63 28.66
C GLY A 1099 -11.61 22.84 28.40
N THR A 1100 -11.16 24.09 28.38
CA THR A 1100 -9.73 24.42 28.31
C THR A 1100 -9.06 24.08 29.65
N PRO A 1101 -7.73 23.87 29.69
CA PRO A 1101 -7.01 23.74 30.95
C PRO A 1101 -7.23 24.89 31.93
N GLN A 1102 -7.46 26.11 31.43
CA GLN A 1102 -7.84 27.24 32.26
C GLN A 1102 -9.24 27.03 32.86
N ASP A 1103 -10.23 26.57 32.08
CA ASP A 1103 -11.57 26.25 32.58
C ASP A 1103 -11.52 25.18 33.69
N ILE A 1104 -10.68 24.15 33.53
CA ILE A 1104 -10.51 23.08 34.53
C ILE A 1104 -9.95 23.64 35.85
N VAL A 1105 -8.93 24.51 35.78
CA VAL A 1105 -8.34 25.17 36.95
C VAL A 1105 -9.37 26.08 37.62
N GLU A 1106 -10.14 26.81 36.81
CA GLU A 1106 -11.21 27.70 37.26
C GLU A 1106 -12.27 26.94 38.05
N GLU A 1107 -12.80 25.85 37.47
CA GLU A 1107 -13.81 25.00 38.08
C GLU A 1107 -13.30 24.32 39.36
N TRP A 1108 -12.03 23.90 39.39
CA TRP A 1108 -11.41 23.34 40.59
C TRP A 1108 -11.26 24.38 41.71
N VAL A 1109 -10.89 25.62 41.34
CA VAL A 1109 -10.80 26.75 42.26
C VAL A 1109 -12.17 27.13 42.80
N GLU A 1110 -13.19 27.24 41.95
CA GLU A 1110 -14.58 27.52 42.34
C GLU A 1110 -15.17 26.43 43.25
N ALA A 1111 -14.77 25.17 43.04
CA ALA A 1111 -15.12 24.04 43.90
C ALA A 1111 -14.37 24.04 45.26
N GLY A 1112 -13.52 25.02 45.52
CA GLY A 1112 -12.78 25.17 46.79
C GLY A 1112 -11.47 24.38 46.85
N CYS A 1113 -10.86 24.08 45.70
CA CYS A 1113 -9.64 23.27 45.58
C CYS A 1113 -9.73 21.93 46.34
N PRO A 1114 -10.75 21.10 46.10
CA PRO A 1114 -10.88 19.80 46.75
C PRO A 1114 -9.62 18.96 46.53
N LEU A 1115 -9.24 18.15 47.51
CA LEU A 1115 -8.07 17.26 47.44
C LEU A 1115 -8.52 15.79 47.36
N PRO A 1116 -7.75 14.91 46.69
CA PRO A 1116 -8.03 13.48 46.69
C PRO A 1116 -8.04 12.90 48.11
N GLU A 1117 -9.02 12.05 48.45
CA GLU A 1117 -9.03 11.36 49.75
C GLU A 1117 -7.82 10.42 49.87
N PRO A 1118 -7.07 10.44 50.98
CA PRO A 1118 -5.96 9.51 51.20
C PRO A 1118 -6.52 8.10 51.42
N GLN A 1119 -6.34 7.20 50.45
CA GLN A 1119 -6.71 5.80 50.61
C GLN A 1119 -5.79 5.13 51.63
N VAL A 1120 -6.35 4.78 52.78
CA VAL A 1120 -5.68 4.00 53.83
C VAL A 1120 -5.51 2.55 53.33
N PRO A 1121 -4.29 2.00 53.37
CA PRO A 1121 -4.05 0.62 52.97
C PRO A 1121 -4.73 -0.34 53.95
N VAL A 1122 -5.64 -1.18 53.45
CA VAL A 1122 -6.18 -2.32 54.22
C VAL A 1122 -5.24 -3.50 54.02
N SER A 1123 -4.14 -3.53 54.77
CA SER A 1123 -3.30 -4.72 54.87
C SER A 1123 -3.98 -5.77 55.76
N ARG A 1124 -4.34 -6.92 55.18
CA ARG A 1124 -4.36 -8.21 55.87
C ARG A 1124 -3.87 -9.30 54.92
N VAL A 1125 -2.57 -9.59 54.98
CA VAL A 1125 -2.01 -10.86 54.50
C VAL A 1125 -1.78 -11.74 55.73
N SER A 1126 -2.51 -12.85 55.78
CA SER A 1126 -2.29 -13.95 56.72
C SER A 1126 -1.11 -14.78 56.24
N LEU A 1127 -0.19 -15.08 57.15
CA LEU A 1127 0.93 -15.99 56.92
C LEU A 1127 0.44 -17.45 56.71
N SER A 1128 1.15 -18.13 55.80
CA SER A 1128 1.43 -19.57 55.74
C SER A 1128 0.26 -20.57 55.68
N THR A 1129 0.16 -21.26 54.52
CA THR A 1129 -0.01 -22.73 54.50
C THR A 1129 0.60 -23.28 53.21
N PRO A 1130 1.45 -24.33 53.27
CA PRO A 1130 1.88 -25.07 52.09
C PRO A 1130 0.73 -25.96 51.62
N GLN A 1131 0.38 -25.93 50.34
CA GLN A 1131 -0.49 -26.96 49.75
C GLN A 1131 0.33 -27.97 48.94
N PRO A 1132 -0.06 -29.26 48.99
CA PRO A 1132 0.74 -30.37 48.52
C PRO A 1132 0.62 -30.58 47.01
N VAL A 1133 1.70 -31.12 46.46
CA VAL A 1133 1.80 -31.73 45.13
C VAL A 1133 0.63 -32.71 44.91
N ALA A 1134 -0.13 -32.51 43.84
CA ALA A 1134 -1.07 -33.50 43.33
C ALA A 1134 -0.34 -34.50 42.40
N GLU A 1135 -0.79 -35.75 42.46
CA GLU A 1135 -0.19 -36.98 41.94
C GLU A 1135 0.02 -37.07 40.40
N PRO A 1136 0.84 -38.05 39.93
CA PRO A 1136 1.47 -38.08 38.60
C PRO A 1136 0.65 -38.65 37.43
N ASP A 1137 -0.66 -38.88 37.55
CA ASP A 1137 -1.43 -39.59 36.52
C ASP A 1137 -2.49 -38.70 35.83
N SER A 1138 -2.04 -37.87 34.87
CA SER A 1138 -2.91 -37.26 33.85
C SER A 1138 -2.66 -37.93 32.49
N PRO A 1139 -3.69 -38.38 31.76
CA PRO A 1139 -3.56 -39.13 30.51
C PRO A 1139 -3.22 -38.26 29.28
N LEU A 1140 -2.83 -36.99 29.47
CA LEU A 1140 -2.38 -36.12 28.39
C LEU A 1140 -0.95 -36.52 27.99
N ARG A 1141 -0.85 -37.28 26.90
CA ARG A 1141 0.44 -37.54 26.24
C ARG A 1141 1.08 -36.21 25.87
N VAL A 1142 2.09 -35.80 26.63
CA VAL A 1142 2.95 -34.65 26.33
C VAL A 1142 3.58 -34.89 24.96
N ARG A 1143 3.19 -34.10 23.96
CA ARG A 1143 3.84 -34.03 22.66
C ARG A 1143 4.83 -32.87 22.71
N ILE A 1144 5.99 -33.05 22.08
CA ILE A 1144 6.94 -31.96 21.83
C ILE A 1144 6.39 -31.19 20.63
N HIS A 1145 6.29 -29.86 20.75
CA HIS A 1145 5.83 -28.96 19.69
C HIS A 1145 6.94 -27.95 19.34
N GLY A 1146 7.16 -27.71 18.04
CA GLY A 1146 8.24 -26.88 17.44
C GLY A 1146 9.21 -27.70 16.56
N MET A 1147 9.95 -27.22 15.55
CA MET A 1147 9.83 -26.07 14.63
C MET A 1147 9.85 -26.67 13.20
N GLY A 1148 8.86 -26.34 12.36
CA GLY A 1148 8.64 -26.77 10.97
C GLY A 1148 9.61 -27.78 10.28
N GLY A 1149 9.04 -28.82 9.67
CA GLY A 1149 9.66 -29.62 8.59
C GLY A 1149 10.90 -30.48 8.89
N ILE A 1150 11.66 -30.22 9.96
CA ILE A 1150 12.90 -30.95 10.25
C ILE A 1150 12.79 -31.59 11.64
N HIS A 1151 12.39 -32.87 11.63
CA HIS A 1151 12.70 -33.84 12.68
C HIS A 1151 13.58 -34.94 12.08
#